data_AF-J3CPD1-F1
#
_entry.id   AF-J3CPD1-F1
#
_cell.length_a   1.000
_cell.length_b   1.000
_cell.length_c   1.000
_cell.angle_alpha   90.00
_cell.angle_beta   90.00
_cell.angle_gamma   90.00
#
_symmetry.space_group_name_H-M   'P 1'
#
loop_
_entity.id
_entity.type
_entity.pdbx_description
1 polymer ?
#
loop_
_entity_poly.entity_id
_entity_poly.type
_entity_poly.pdbx_seq_one_letter_code
_entity_poly.pdbx_strand_id
1 'polypeptide(L)'
;MKPQSQFLDVVTRDEAERRFRRHLRLAPLGRETVPLHEALGRVLAEDVVAAIDVPGFDRSNVDGFAVQAADTWGAMEEQARLLTLADETLAPGIVPQREVTGGHATAIATGGMLPRGADAVVMVEHTDAEDGRVQIRRAATEGENVSYAGTDIARGETVLRAGQALSSREIGVIAALGLAEVGVYRKPRVAIFSTGNEIVAPGAPLPTGAVYDSNAAIIGAAVEELGGQPVRLGVIPDDEAALSAALAQGLACDAVVFSGGTSKGEGDLSYRVVAALGDPGVVAHGVALKPGKPVCLAVTGGKPVVILPGFPTSAVFTFHEFLAPVIRAFAGRPPERREHVDAKLPMRVNSERGRTEYLLVGLVPTDEGLAAYPMGKGSGSVTTFSSADGFITIGQHTEIVDAGAPVQVQLLGHGLDAADLIFIGSHCVGLDWLAGELVRQGIRIKAMNVGSTGGLMAARRGECDVAGIHLMDPATGVYNRPLLTRELELIPGYGRMQGIVYRPSDARFEGRDATAAIAAAIAGPGCTMVNRNAGSGTRILIDRLLGSAKPPGYGVQTKSHNAVAVAVAQQRADWGLAIDTVARQYGLGFIPVQEERYDFVVPRARRERAPVQAFIALLQSAAAREALSRLGFRVDPAV
;
A
#
# COMPACT_ATOMS: atom_id res chain seq x y z
N MET A 1 7.70 46.66 5.08
CA MET A 1 6.77 45.58 4.68
C MET A 1 6.43 45.82 3.21
N LYS A 2 6.98 45.06 2.27
CA LYS A 2 6.51 45.10 0.88
C LYS A 2 5.05 44.59 0.86
N PRO A 3 4.14 45.21 0.10
CA PRO A 3 2.78 44.70 -0.03
C PRO A 3 2.82 43.33 -0.69
N GLN A 4 2.20 42.34 -0.02
CA GLN A 4 2.14 40.95 -0.48
C GLN A 4 1.21 40.86 -1.69
N SER A 5 1.75 40.67 -2.89
CA SER A 5 1.02 40.85 -4.17
C SER A 5 0.36 39.58 -4.75
N GLN A 6 0.45 38.43 -4.07
CA GLN A 6 -0.10 37.17 -4.57
C GLN A 6 -1.11 36.55 -3.60
N PHE A 7 -2.39 36.79 -3.85
CA PHE A 7 -3.45 35.94 -3.32
C PHE A 7 -3.66 34.79 -4.32
N LEU A 8 -3.54 33.55 -3.83
CA LEU A 8 -4.02 32.37 -4.56
C LEU A 8 -5.51 32.59 -4.86
N ASP A 9 -5.92 32.51 -6.13
CA ASP A 9 -7.34 32.42 -6.50
C ASP A 9 -7.84 31.02 -6.16
N VAL A 10 -8.10 30.80 -4.87
CA VAL A 10 -8.42 29.48 -4.34
C VAL A 10 -9.79 29.04 -4.85
N VAL A 11 -9.81 28.00 -5.67
CA VAL A 11 -11.04 27.38 -6.18
C VAL A 11 -11.42 26.12 -5.39
N THR A 12 -12.67 25.70 -5.50
CA THR A 12 -13.12 24.42 -4.94
C THR A 12 -12.48 23.24 -5.71
N ARG A 13 -12.45 22.06 -5.10
CA ARG A 13 -11.96 20.83 -5.75
C ARG A 13 -12.66 20.59 -7.09
N ASP A 14 -13.99 20.62 -7.08
CA ASP A 14 -14.79 20.28 -8.25
C ASP A 14 -14.62 21.30 -9.38
N GLU A 15 -14.41 22.57 -9.05
CA GLU A 15 -14.10 23.61 -10.04
C GLU A 15 -12.69 23.42 -10.62
N ALA A 16 -11.69 23.11 -9.80
CA ALA A 16 -10.33 22.82 -10.28
C ALA A 16 -10.32 21.63 -11.25
N GLU A 17 -11.02 20.55 -10.90
CA GLU A 17 -11.15 19.36 -11.73
C GLU A 17 -11.84 19.68 -13.07
N ARG A 18 -12.96 20.41 -13.03
CA ARG A 18 -13.70 20.83 -14.22
C ARG A 18 -12.85 21.70 -15.14
N ARG A 19 -12.16 22.71 -14.60
CA ARG A 19 -11.27 23.60 -15.37
C ARG A 19 -10.15 22.80 -16.02
N PHE A 20 -9.54 21.88 -15.29
CA PHE A 20 -8.44 21.05 -15.78
C PHE A 20 -8.88 20.12 -16.92
N ARG A 21 -9.96 19.34 -16.70
CA ARG A 21 -10.46 18.37 -17.69
C ARG A 21 -10.97 19.01 -18.96
N ARG A 22 -11.53 20.23 -18.90
CA ARG A 22 -12.05 20.95 -20.08
C ARG A 22 -11.00 21.16 -21.17
N HIS A 23 -9.73 21.27 -20.81
CA HIS A 23 -8.63 21.50 -21.76
C HIS A 23 -7.87 20.22 -22.13
N LEU A 24 -8.33 19.05 -21.67
CA LEU A 24 -7.72 17.76 -21.92
C LEU A 24 -8.65 16.88 -22.76
N ARG A 25 -8.08 16.18 -23.75
CA ARG A 25 -8.80 15.11 -24.46
C ARG A 25 -8.56 13.80 -23.72
N LEU A 26 -9.47 13.44 -22.82
CA LEU A 26 -9.38 12.21 -22.02
C LEU A 26 -9.69 10.97 -22.88
N ALA A 27 -8.71 10.53 -23.65
CA ALA A 27 -8.77 9.37 -24.53
C ALA A 27 -7.37 8.74 -24.67
N PRO A 28 -7.26 7.48 -25.14
CA PRO A 28 -5.97 6.85 -25.38
C PRO A 28 -5.10 7.67 -26.33
N LEU A 29 -3.80 7.80 -26.03
CA LEU A 29 -2.87 8.66 -26.79
C LEU A 29 -2.28 8.02 -28.06
N GLY A 30 -2.52 6.73 -28.26
CA GLY A 30 -1.99 6.00 -29.41
C GLY A 30 -2.12 4.49 -29.23
N ARG A 31 -1.77 3.77 -30.29
CA ARG A 31 -1.76 2.30 -30.32
C ARG A 31 -0.36 1.83 -30.67
N GLU A 32 0.01 0.66 -30.17
CA GLU A 32 1.24 -0.04 -30.51
C GLU A 32 1.01 -1.55 -30.47
N THR A 33 1.78 -2.29 -31.26
CA THR A 33 1.79 -3.76 -31.21
C THR A 33 2.91 -4.20 -30.29
N VAL A 34 2.60 -5.09 -29.35
CA VAL A 34 3.61 -5.62 -28.41
C VAL A 34 3.65 -7.14 -28.47
N PRO A 35 4.81 -7.76 -28.20
CA PRO A 35 4.90 -9.19 -27.96
C PRO A 35 3.96 -9.62 -26.82
N LEU A 36 3.37 -10.81 -26.91
CA LEU A 36 2.38 -11.27 -25.94
C LEU A 36 2.91 -11.31 -24.50
N HIS A 37 4.21 -11.59 -24.31
CA HIS A 37 4.84 -11.59 -22.98
C HIS A 37 4.96 -10.20 -22.34
N GLU A 38 4.82 -9.12 -23.11
CA GLU A 38 4.79 -7.73 -22.62
C GLU A 38 3.36 -7.18 -22.50
N ALA A 39 2.34 -7.99 -22.83
CA ALA A 39 0.94 -7.57 -22.88
C ALA A 39 0.25 -7.54 -21.52
N LEU A 40 0.83 -8.15 -20.47
CA LEU A 40 0.22 -8.20 -19.13
C LEU A 40 -0.01 -6.79 -18.58
N GLY A 41 -1.24 -6.51 -18.15
CA GLY A 41 -1.67 -5.21 -17.63
C GLY A 41 -1.81 -4.11 -18.69
N ARG A 42 -1.61 -4.41 -19.98
CA ARG A 42 -1.92 -3.49 -21.08
C ARG A 42 -3.42 -3.49 -21.36
N VAL A 43 -3.89 -2.52 -22.15
CA VAL A 43 -5.29 -2.45 -22.59
C VAL A 43 -5.35 -2.66 -24.08
N LEU A 44 -6.22 -3.56 -24.51
CA LEU A 44 -6.43 -3.91 -25.90
C LEU A 44 -6.92 -2.70 -26.71
N ALA A 45 -6.30 -2.43 -27.86
CA ALA A 45 -6.64 -1.27 -28.70
C ALA A 45 -7.70 -1.56 -29.76
N GLU A 46 -7.91 -2.82 -30.10
CA GLU A 46 -8.80 -3.29 -31.15
C GLU A 46 -9.42 -4.64 -30.77
N ASP A 47 -10.57 -4.97 -31.35
CA ASP A 47 -11.21 -6.26 -31.12
C ASP A 47 -10.32 -7.41 -31.63
N VAL A 48 -10.22 -8.50 -30.87
CA VAL A 48 -9.53 -9.72 -31.32
C VAL A 48 -10.58 -10.64 -31.91
N VAL A 49 -10.49 -10.83 -33.23
CA VAL A 49 -11.34 -11.74 -33.99
C VAL A 49 -10.58 -13.02 -34.26
N ALA A 50 -11.19 -14.16 -33.95
CA ALA A 50 -10.58 -15.47 -34.14
C ALA A 50 -10.37 -15.78 -35.63
N ALA A 51 -9.12 -16.00 -36.04
CA ALA A 51 -8.79 -16.39 -37.41
C ALA A 51 -8.87 -17.91 -37.65
N ILE A 52 -8.98 -18.68 -36.56
CA ILE A 52 -9.03 -20.14 -36.54
C ILE A 52 -10.17 -20.60 -35.64
N ASP A 53 -10.57 -21.85 -35.84
CA ASP A 53 -11.45 -22.57 -34.93
C ASP A 53 -10.61 -23.16 -33.79
N VAL A 54 -11.14 -23.16 -32.56
CA VAL A 54 -10.53 -23.80 -31.40
C VAL A 54 -11.54 -24.79 -30.80
N PRO A 55 -11.23 -26.11 -30.78
CA PRO A 55 -10.11 -26.74 -31.50
C PRO A 55 -10.28 -26.60 -33.04
N GLY A 56 -9.18 -26.75 -33.79
CA GLY A 56 -9.19 -26.60 -35.26
C GLY A 56 -9.66 -27.83 -36.04
N PHE A 57 -9.95 -28.93 -35.34
CA PHE A 57 -10.40 -30.22 -35.87
C PHE A 57 -11.15 -30.97 -34.77
N ASP A 58 -11.97 -31.95 -35.17
CA ASP A 58 -12.68 -32.82 -34.24
C ASP A 58 -11.67 -33.69 -33.50
N ARG A 59 -11.70 -33.71 -32.17
CA ARG A 59 -10.71 -34.40 -31.35
C ARG A 59 -11.36 -35.29 -30.29
N SER A 60 -10.63 -36.34 -29.92
CA SER A 60 -11.02 -37.18 -28.79
C SER A 60 -10.86 -36.44 -27.45
N ASN A 61 -11.84 -36.62 -26.56
CA ASN A 61 -11.77 -36.15 -25.17
C ASN A 61 -11.16 -37.18 -24.20
N VAL A 62 -10.93 -38.41 -24.67
CA VAL A 62 -10.46 -39.54 -23.86
C VAL A 62 -9.43 -40.38 -24.62
N ASP A 63 -8.71 -41.24 -23.90
CA ASP A 63 -7.91 -42.29 -24.52
C ASP A 63 -8.84 -43.47 -24.85
N GLY A 64 -8.71 -44.07 -26.02
CA GLY A 64 -9.57 -45.17 -26.41
C GLY A 64 -9.55 -45.49 -27.91
N PHE A 65 -10.73 -45.74 -28.47
CA PHE A 65 -10.89 -46.24 -29.83
C PHE A 65 -11.96 -45.44 -30.58
N ALA A 66 -11.56 -44.82 -31.70
CA ALA A 66 -12.45 -44.15 -32.63
C ALA A 66 -13.23 -45.20 -33.44
N VAL A 67 -14.55 -45.11 -33.42
CA VAL A 67 -15.47 -46.12 -33.97
C VAL A 67 -16.63 -45.44 -34.71
N GLN A 68 -17.39 -46.25 -35.47
CA GLN A 68 -18.77 -45.94 -35.79
C GLN A 68 -19.65 -46.38 -34.61
N ALA A 69 -20.42 -45.48 -34.01
CA ALA A 69 -21.26 -45.73 -32.84
C ALA A 69 -22.21 -46.91 -33.08
N ALA A 70 -22.72 -47.04 -34.31
CA ALA A 70 -23.57 -48.14 -34.73
C ALA A 70 -22.96 -49.54 -34.53
N ASP A 71 -21.64 -49.67 -34.68
CA ASP A 71 -20.92 -50.94 -34.48
C ASP A 71 -20.84 -51.35 -33.00
N THR A 72 -21.07 -50.39 -32.10
CA THR A 72 -21.05 -50.61 -30.65
C THR A 72 -22.44 -50.95 -30.08
N TRP A 73 -23.52 -50.83 -30.87
CA TRP A 73 -24.88 -51.03 -30.37
C TRP A 73 -25.11 -52.42 -29.79
N GLY A 74 -25.68 -52.44 -28.58
CA GLY A 74 -25.89 -53.66 -27.80
C GLY A 74 -24.62 -54.21 -27.14
N ALA A 75 -23.48 -53.52 -27.19
CA ALA A 75 -22.31 -53.87 -26.39
C ALA A 75 -22.60 -53.69 -24.89
N MET A 76 -22.35 -54.74 -24.12
CA MET A 76 -22.38 -54.78 -22.65
C MET A 76 -21.26 -55.69 -22.14
N GLU A 77 -20.91 -55.63 -20.85
CA GLU A 77 -19.74 -56.36 -20.30
C GLU A 77 -19.75 -57.86 -20.61
N GLU A 78 -20.92 -58.49 -20.54
CA GLU A 78 -21.13 -59.91 -20.78
C GLU A 78 -21.31 -60.26 -22.27
N GLN A 79 -21.49 -59.24 -23.13
CA GLN A 79 -21.70 -59.37 -24.57
C GLN A 79 -20.96 -58.25 -25.32
N ALA A 80 -19.63 -58.36 -25.37
CA ALA A 80 -18.79 -57.40 -26.07
C ALA A 80 -18.97 -57.47 -27.60
N ARG A 81 -18.82 -56.32 -28.27
CA ARG A 81 -18.70 -56.24 -29.73
C ARG A 81 -17.23 -56.29 -30.12
N LEU A 82 -16.88 -57.07 -31.12
CA LEU A 82 -15.49 -57.21 -31.56
C LEU A 82 -15.28 -56.42 -32.85
N LEU A 83 -14.36 -55.47 -32.84
CA LEU A 83 -13.98 -54.66 -34.00
C LEU A 83 -12.53 -54.95 -34.39
N THR A 84 -12.22 -54.82 -35.68
CA THR A 84 -10.86 -54.99 -36.19
C THR A 84 -10.09 -53.68 -36.02
N LEU A 85 -8.90 -53.74 -35.43
CA LEU A 85 -8.06 -52.56 -35.29
C LEU A 85 -7.39 -52.23 -36.61
N ALA A 86 -7.50 -50.98 -37.03
CA ALA A 86 -6.66 -50.45 -38.09
C ALA A 86 -5.20 -50.46 -37.63
N ASP A 87 -4.29 -50.73 -38.56
CA ASP A 87 -2.84 -50.56 -38.35
C ASP A 87 -2.47 -49.07 -38.45
N GLU A 88 -3.03 -48.30 -37.50
CA GLU A 88 -2.84 -46.86 -37.30
C GLU A 88 -3.13 -46.53 -35.82
N THR A 89 -2.36 -45.61 -35.25
CA THR A 89 -2.56 -45.10 -33.89
C THR A 89 -2.47 -43.58 -33.89
N LEU A 90 -3.51 -42.92 -33.39
CA LEU A 90 -3.71 -41.49 -33.50
C LEU A 90 -3.34 -40.79 -32.18
N ALA A 91 -2.07 -40.39 -32.05
CA ALA A 91 -1.60 -39.51 -30.99
C ALA A 91 -1.86 -38.02 -31.36
N PRO A 92 -1.83 -37.08 -30.38
CA PRO A 92 -1.91 -35.65 -30.67
C PRO A 92 -0.87 -35.20 -31.71
N GLY A 93 -1.33 -34.46 -32.72
CA GLY A 93 -0.49 -33.98 -33.82
C GLY A 93 -0.38 -34.93 -35.02
N ILE A 94 -0.95 -36.14 -34.96
CA ILE A 94 -1.01 -37.07 -36.10
C ILE A 94 -2.30 -36.84 -36.89
N VAL A 95 -2.16 -36.66 -38.21
CA VAL A 95 -3.29 -36.56 -39.13
C VAL A 95 -3.67 -37.97 -39.60
N PRO A 96 -4.92 -38.43 -39.39
CA PRO A 96 -5.35 -39.76 -39.79
C PRO A 96 -5.22 -40.00 -41.29
N GLN A 97 -4.70 -41.16 -41.68
CA GLN A 97 -4.53 -41.59 -43.06
C GLN A 97 -5.56 -42.65 -43.47
N ARG A 98 -6.20 -43.32 -42.51
CA ARG A 98 -7.23 -44.34 -42.76
C ARG A 98 -8.61 -43.86 -42.29
N GLU A 99 -9.64 -44.25 -43.05
CA GLU A 99 -11.04 -44.05 -42.70
C GLU A 99 -11.51 -45.20 -41.81
N VAL A 100 -12.29 -44.89 -40.77
CA VAL A 100 -12.98 -45.89 -39.95
C VAL A 100 -14.24 -46.33 -40.68
N THR A 101 -14.22 -47.58 -41.16
CA THR A 101 -15.35 -48.24 -41.81
C THR A 101 -16.04 -49.23 -40.87
N GLY A 102 -17.28 -49.62 -41.17
CA GLY A 102 -18.03 -50.57 -40.36
C GLY A 102 -17.24 -51.82 -39.95
N GLY A 103 -17.35 -52.21 -38.69
CA GLY A 103 -16.61 -53.30 -38.06
C GLY A 103 -15.15 -53.01 -37.72
N HIS A 104 -14.67 -51.76 -37.90
CA HIS A 104 -13.30 -51.37 -37.63
C HIS A 104 -13.21 -50.27 -36.56
N ALA A 105 -12.05 -50.19 -35.92
CA ALA A 105 -11.74 -49.16 -34.93
C ALA A 105 -10.30 -48.68 -35.11
N THR A 106 -10.01 -47.44 -34.73
CA THR A 106 -8.64 -46.90 -34.72
C THR A 106 -8.27 -46.48 -33.31
N ALA A 107 -7.11 -46.91 -32.81
CA ALA A 107 -6.62 -46.49 -31.49
C ALA A 107 -6.34 -44.99 -31.52
N ILE A 108 -6.89 -44.25 -30.56
CA ILE A 108 -6.80 -42.79 -30.49
C ILE A 108 -6.54 -42.36 -29.04
N ALA A 109 -5.60 -41.44 -28.88
CA ALA A 109 -5.33 -40.80 -27.59
C ALA A 109 -6.16 -39.51 -27.43
N THR A 110 -6.28 -39.05 -26.20
CA THR A 110 -6.89 -37.77 -25.83
C THR A 110 -6.23 -36.64 -26.61
N GLY A 111 -7.04 -35.82 -27.29
CA GLY A 111 -6.58 -34.75 -28.17
C GLY A 111 -6.14 -35.21 -29.58
N GLY A 112 -6.17 -36.50 -29.89
CA GLY A 112 -5.98 -37.03 -31.23
C GLY A 112 -7.10 -36.58 -32.17
N MET A 113 -6.76 -36.34 -33.44
CA MET A 113 -7.71 -35.94 -34.48
C MET A 113 -8.61 -37.12 -34.85
N LEU A 114 -9.93 -36.91 -34.88
CA LEU A 114 -10.90 -37.94 -35.22
C LEU A 114 -10.72 -38.35 -36.70
N PRO A 115 -10.54 -39.65 -36.99
CA PRO A 115 -10.43 -40.13 -38.37
C PRO A 115 -11.78 -40.00 -39.08
N ARG A 116 -11.72 -39.82 -40.40
CA ARG A 116 -12.93 -39.85 -41.25
C ARG A 116 -13.70 -41.14 -40.99
N GLY A 117 -15.03 -41.07 -40.98
CA GLY A 117 -15.91 -42.22 -40.82
C GLY A 117 -16.17 -42.65 -39.36
N ALA A 118 -15.37 -42.16 -38.39
CA ALA A 118 -15.71 -42.30 -36.97
C ALA A 118 -16.65 -41.17 -36.54
N ASP A 119 -17.58 -41.49 -35.65
CA ASP A 119 -18.55 -40.55 -35.07
C ASP A 119 -18.57 -40.59 -33.53
N ALA A 120 -17.82 -41.50 -32.89
CA ALA A 120 -17.69 -41.58 -31.44
C ALA A 120 -16.32 -42.17 -31.02
N VAL A 121 -15.95 -41.96 -29.75
CA VAL A 121 -14.78 -42.60 -29.13
C VAL A 121 -15.21 -43.39 -27.89
N VAL A 122 -14.87 -44.69 -27.87
CA VAL A 122 -15.07 -45.54 -26.68
C VAL A 122 -13.83 -45.46 -25.80
N MET A 123 -14.01 -45.10 -24.53
CA MET A 123 -12.94 -45.04 -23.52
C MET A 123 -12.21 -46.37 -23.37
N VAL A 124 -10.89 -46.32 -23.17
CA VAL A 124 -10.06 -47.52 -23.01
C VAL A 124 -10.53 -48.43 -21.87
N GLU A 125 -11.08 -47.87 -20.79
CA GLU A 125 -11.64 -48.58 -19.64
C GLU A 125 -12.86 -49.45 -20.00
N HIS A 126 -13.49 -49.19 -21.14
CA HIS A 126 -14.61 -49.95 -21.67
C HIS A 126 -14.21 -50.88 -22.81
N THR A 127 -12.91 -51.13 -22.97
CA THR A 127 -12.37 -51.94 -24.05
C THR A 127 -11.31 -52.93 -23.59
N ASP A 128 -11.07 -53.94 -24.43
CA ASP A 128 -9.98 -54.91 -24.26
C ASP A 128 -9.38 -55.22 -25.64
N ALA A 129 -8.11 -54.89 -25.85
CA ALA A 129 -7.46 -54.95 -27.16
C ALA A 129 -6.36 -56.02 -27.18
N GLU A 130 -6.48 -56.98 -28.10
CA GLU A 130 -5.55 -58.10 -28.27
C GLU A 130 -5.57 -58.57 -29.74
N ASP A 131 -4.42 -59.04 -30.25
CA ASP A 131 -4.29 -59.66 -31.59
C ASP A 131 -4.90 -58.87 -32.77
N GLY A 132 -4.74 -57.54 -32.77
CA GLY A 132 -5.25 -56.68 -33.86
C GLY A 132 -6.78 -56.50 -33.85
N ARG A 133 -7.43 -56.80 -32.73
CA ARG A 133 -8.86 -56.56 -32.51
C ARG A 133 -9.10 -55.85 -31.19
N VAL A 134 -10.26 -55.23 -31.05
CA VAL A 134 -10.70 -54.61 -29.81
C VAL A 134 -12.12 -55.08 -29.46
N GLN A 135 -12.29 -55.51 -28.23
CA GLN A 135 -13.58 -55.80 -27.62
C GLN A 135 -14.13 -54.51 -27.04
N ILE A 136 -15.31 -54.10 -27.49
CA ILE A 136 -16.08 -52.98 -26.96
C ILE A 136 -17.11 -53.54 -25.98
N ARG A 137 -16.99 -53.16 -24.70
CA ARG A 137 -17.83 -53.66 -23.60
C ARG A 137 -18.95 -52.69 -23.20
N ARG A 138 -18.95 -51.48 -23.76
CA ARG A 138 -20.01 -50.48 -23.57
C ARG A 138 -20.29 -49.79 -24.89
N ALA A 139 -21.57 -49.70 -25.25
CA ALA A 139 -21.99 -48.95 -26.43
C ALA A 139 -21.70 -47.45 -26.25
N ALA A 140 -21.26 -46.81 -27.33
CA ALA A 140 -21.14 -45.36 -27.44
C ALA A 140 -22.28 -44.79 -28.29
N THR A 141 -22.68 -43.55 -28.00
CA THR A 141 -23.61 -42.78 -28.85
C THR A 141 -22.86 -41.88 -29.82
N GLU A 142 -23.51 -41.51 -30.93
CA GLU A 142 -22.99 -40.54 -31.89
C GLU A 142 -22.57 -39.24 -31.18
N GLY A 143 -21.33 -38.79 -31.43
CA GLY A 143 -20.69 -37.63 -30.81
C GLY A 143 -20.15 -37.85 -29.39
N GLU A 144 -20.29 -39.05 -28.81
CA GLU A 144 -19.79 -39.33 -27.47
C GLU A 144 -18.25 -39.24 -27.43
N ASN A 145 -17.74 -38.54 -26.41
CA ASN A 145 -16.32 -38.29 -26.19
C ASN A 145 -15.60 -37.55 -27.34
N VAL A 146 -16.34 -36.81 -28.16
CA VAL A 146 -15.77 -35.96 -29.23
C VAL A 146 -15.99 -34.48 -28.89
N SER A 147 -14.94 -33.67 -29.03
CA SER A 147 -15.06 -32.21 -29.12
C SER A 147 -14.87 -31.78 -30.55
N TYR A 148 -15.92 -31.20 -31.14
CA TYR A 148 -15.92 -30.77 -32.53
C TYR A 148 -15.09 -29.50 -32.74
N ALA A 149 -14.64 -29.30 -33.98
CA ALA A 149 -13.95 -28.08 -34.36
C ALA A 149 -14.80 -26.83 -34.05
N GLY A 150 -14.17 -25.82 -33.46
CA GLY A 150 -14.78 -24.51 -33.18
C GLY A 150 -15.79 -24.48 -32.04
N THR A 151 -15.90 -25.53 -31.22
CA THR A 151 -16.86 -25.54 -30.10
C THR A 151 -16.50 -24.61 -28.94
N ASP A 152 -15.22 -24.25 -28.80
CA ASP A 152 -14.77 -23.27 -27.79
C ASP A 152 -14.71 -21.86 -28.40
N ILE A 153 -14.04 -21.72 -29.54
CA ILE A 153 -13.97 -20.47 -30.30
C ILE A 153 -14.21 -20.76 -31.78
N ALA A 154 -15.20 -20.10 -32.38
CA ALA A 154 -15.48 -20.22 -33.80
C ALA A 154 -14.69 -19.19 -34.62
N ARG A 155 -14.21 -19.58 -35.80
CA ARG A 155 -13.60 -18.62 -36.74
C ARG A 155 -14.55 -17.47 -37.07
N GLY A 156 -14.04 -16.25 -36.98
CA GLY A 156 -14.79 -15.01 -37.19
C GLY A 156 -15.50 -14.48 -35.94
N GLU A 157 -15.49 -15.24 -34.85
CA GLU A 157 -15.99 -14.78 -33.56
C GLU A 157 -15.08 -13.70 -32.97
N THR A 158 -15.68 -12.65 -32.38
CA THR A 158 -14.92 -11.68 -31.60
C THR A 158 -14.79 -12.14 -30.15
N VAL A 159 -13.60 -12.62 -29.78
CA VAL A 159 -13.35 -13.21 -28.45
C VAL A 159 -12.94 -12.20 -27.40
N LEU A 160 -12.31 -11.10 -27.81
CA LEU A 160 -11.92 -9.99 -26.93
C LEU A 160 -12.28 -8.66 -27.57
N ARG A 161 -12.65 -7.68 -26.75
CA ARG A 161 -13.11 -6.35 -27.18
C ARG A 161 -12.10 -5.28 -26.82
N ALA A 162 -11.93 -4.30 -27.70
CA ALA A 162 -11.12 -3.12 -27.45
C ALA A 162 -11.51 -2.46 -26.12
N GLY A 163 -10.51 -2.02 -25.35
CA GLY A 163 -10.70 -1.45 -24.01
C GLY A 163 -10.63 -2.48 -22.86
N GLN A 164 -10.55 -3.78 -23.15
CA GLN A 164 -10.30 -4.79 -22.12
C GLN A 164 -8.85 -4.73 -21.62
N ALA A 165 -8.68 -4.79 -20.30
CA ALA A 165 -7.37 -4.94 -19.68
C ALA A 165 -6.93 -6.40 -19.76
N LEU A 166 -5.70 -6.63 -20.20
CA LEU A 166 -5.17 -7.97 -20.41
C LEU A 166 -4.60 -8.55 -19.12
N SER A 167 -5.22 -9.63 -18.63
CA SER A 167 -4.70 -10.48 -17.55
C SER A 167 -4.17 -11.80 -18.12
N SER A 168 -3.79 -12.74 -17.26
CA SER A 168 -3.42 -14.10 -17.69
C SER A 168 -4.54 -14.80 -18.48
N ARG A 169 -5.81 -14.45 -18.23
CA ARG A 169 -6.98 -15.04 -18.90
C ARG A 169 -7.03 -14.62 -20.37
N GLU A 170 -7.03 -13.32 -20.63
CA GLU A 170 -7.09 -12.77 -21.99
C GLU A 170 -5.83 -13.13 -22.78
N ILE A 171 -4.67 -13.13 -22.14
CA ILE A 171 -3.41 -13.60 -22.74
C ILE A 171 -3.51 -15.07 -23.17
N GLY A 172 -4.14 -15.93 -22.35
CA GLY A 172 -4.37 -17.33 -22.69
C GLY A 172 -5.25 -17.50 -23.94
N VAL A 173 -6.29 -16.68 -24.09
CA VAL A 173 -7.16 -16.66 -25.29
C VAL A 173 -6.36 -16.23 -26.53
N ILE A 174 -5.58 -15.15 -26.43
CA ILE A 174 -4.74 -14.66 -27.54
C ILE A 174 -3.72 -15.74 -27.97
N ALA A 175 -3.10 -16.42 -27.00
CA ALA A 175 -2.17 -17.51 -27.26
C ALA A 175 -2.86 -18.72 -27.92
N ALA A 176 -4.06 -19.08 -27.48
CA ALA A 176 -4.85 -20.18 -28.05
C ALA A 176 -5.22 -19.94 -29.51
N LEU A 177 -5.36 -18.67 -29.92
CA LEU A 177 -5.53 -18.26 -31.31
C LEU A 177 -4.23 -18.26 -32.13
N GLY A 178 -3.09 -18.57 -31.51
CA GLY A 178 -1.77 -18.59 -32.16
C GLY A 178 -1.16 -17.20 -32.38
N LEU A 179 -1.66 -16.15 -31.72
CA LEU A 179 -1.17 -14.79 -31.88
C LEU A 179 0.05 -14.55 -30.96
N ALA A 180 1.21 -14.25 -31.56
CA ALA A 180 2.44 -13.94 -30.83
C ALA A 180 2.54 -12.48 -30.36
N GLU A 181 1.73 -11.60 -30.96
CA GLU A 181 1.69 -10.17 -30.71
C GLU A 181 0.25 -9.66 -30.69
N VAL A 182 0.02 -8.52 -30.04
CA VAL A 182 -1.32 -7.96 -29.87
C VAL A 182 -1.29 -6.42 -29.90
N GLY A 183 -2.29 -5.83 -30.54
CA GLY A 183 -2.51 -4.39 -30.58
C GLY A 183 -3.04 -3.85 -29.26
N VAL A 184 -2.28 -2.98 -28.61
CA VAL A 184 -2.60 -2.37 -27.30
C VAL A 184 -2.51 -0.85 -27.36
N TYR A 185 -3.13 -0.18 -26.40
CA TYR A 185 -2.92 1.26 -26.22
C TYR A 185 -1.51 1.53 -25.70
N ARG A 186 -0.89 2.59 -26.24
CA ARG A 186 0.46 3.03 -25.84
C ARG A 186 0.45 3.49 -24.39
N LYS A 187 1.51 3.18 -23.64
CA LYS A 187 1.70 3.76 -22.30
C LYS A 187 1.93 5.27 -22.41
N PRO A 188 1.20 6.12 -21.67
CA PRO A 188 1.52 7.55 -21.59
C PRO A 188 2.85 7.76 -20.87
N ARG A 189 3.74 8.55 -21.47
CA ARG A 189 5.02 8.94 -20.86
C ARG A 189 4.79 10.13 -19.93
N VAL A 190 5.16 10.01 -18.66
CA VAL A 190 4.97 11.06 -17.65
C VAL A 190 6.32 11.51 -17.13
N ALA A 191 6.71 12.75 -17.40
CA ALA A 191 7.93 13.35 -16.87
C ALA A 191 7.75 13.68 -15.38
N ILE A 192 8.73 13.29 -14.56
CA ILE A 192 8.71 13.44 -13.10
C ILE A 192 10.01 14.08 -12.64
N PHE A 193 9.91 15.16 -11.88
CA PHE A 193 11.05 15.74 -11.18
C PHE A 193 10.65 16.34 -9.84
N SER A 194 11.63 16.66 -9.01
CA SER A 194 11.43 17.39 -7.76
C SER A 194 12.31 18.63 -7.76
N THR A 195 11.91 19.65 -7.01
CA THR A 195 12.70 20.88 -6.79
C THR A 195 12.78 21.22 -5.33
N GLY A 196 13.91 21.80 -4.93
CA GLY A 196 14.19 22.21 -3.57
C GLY A 196 15.66 22.03 -3.25
N ASN A 197 16.31 23.07 -2.74
CA ASN A 197 17.72 23.02 -2.35
C ASN A 197 17.99 22.05 -1.18
N GLU A 198 16.96 21.69 -0.43
CA GLU A 198 16.98 20.69 0.63
C GLU A 198 16.80 19.25 0.13
N ILE A 199 16.44 19.04 -1.13
CA ILE A 199 16.07 17.73 -1.66
C ILE A 199 17.31 16.97 -2.14
N VAL A 200 17.44 15.71 -1.69
CA VAL A 200 18.56 14.82 -2.03
C VAL A 200 18.01 13.52 -2.60
N ALA A 201 18.66 12.98 -3.63
CA ALA A 201 18.28 11.68 -4.20
C ALA A 201 18.51 10.55 -3.18
N PRO A 202 17.59 9.56 -3.06
CA PRO A 202 17.82 8.37 -2.24
C PRO A 202 19.13 7.65 -2.60
N GLY A 203 19.87 7.22 -1.58
CA GLY A 203 21.17 6.54 -1.72
C GLY A 203 22.40 7.45 -1.56
N ALA A 204 22.24 8.76 -1.65
CA ALA A 204 23.29 9.71 -1.27
C ALA A 204 23.32 9.95 0.25
N PRO A 205 24.45 10.35 0.86
CA PRO A 205 24.48 10.81 2.24
C PRO A 205 23.51 11.98 2.45
N LEU A 206 22.78 12.00 3.58
CA LEU A 206 21.81 13.06 3.90
C LEU A 206 22.44 14.13 4.80
N PRO A 207 22.74 15.34 4.29
CA PRO A 207 23.21 16.44 5.12
C PRO A 207 22.16 16.87 6.13
N THR A 208 22.61 17.49 7.23
CA THR A 208 21.67 18.15 8.15
C THR A 208 20.94 19.28 7.43
N GLY A 209 19.61 19.31 7.56
CA GLY A 209 18.76 20.29 6.88
C GLY A 209 18.22 19.83 5.52
N ALA A 210 18.69 18.69 5.00
CA ALA A 210 18.18 18.07 3.79
C ALA A 210 17.15 16.97 4.08
N VAL A 211 16.36 16.62 3.07
CA VAL A 211 15.42 15.49 3.07
C VAL A 211 15.56 14.70 1.77
N TYR A 212 15.23 13.40 1.80
CA TYR A 212 15.24 12.58 0.58
C TYR A 212 14.04 12.88 -0.32
N ASP A 213 14.23 12.76 -1.63
CA ASP A 213 13.16 12.83 -2.63
C ASP A 213 12.28 11.59 -2.61
N SER A 214 11.32 11.55 -1.68
CA SER A 214 10.29 10.50 -1.64
C SER A 214 9.20 10.70 -2.69
N ASN A 215 8.94 11.94 -3.11
CA ASN A 215 7.81 12.25 -3.98
C ASN A 215 8.02 11.69 -5.38
N ALA A 216 9.18 11.92 -5.98
CA ALA A 216 9.47 11.36 -7.29
C ALA A 216 9.40 9.82 -7.27
N ALA A 217 9.85 9.18 -6.19
CA ALA A 217 9.77 7.74 -6.02
C ALA A 217 8.30 7.25 -6.02
N ILE A 218 7.46 7.80 -5.14
CA ILE A 218 6.06 7.39 -5.00
C ILE A 218 5.25 7.71 -6.27
N ILE A 219 5.39 8.91 -6.84
CA ILE A 219 4.68 9.30 -8.05
C ILE A 219 5.10 8.43 -9.25
N GLY A 220 6.39 8.08 -9.34
CA GLY A 220 6.86 7.18 -10.39
C GLY A 220 6.22 5.79 -10.31
N ALA A 221 6.11 5.21 -9.12
CA ALA A 221 5.42 3.94 -8.93
C ALA A 221 3.92 4.05 -9.27
N ALA A 222 3.26 5.12 -8.79
CA ALA A 222 1.84 5.35 -9.08
C ALA A 222 1.56 5.52 -10.59
N VAL A 223 2.46 6.18 -11.34
CA VAL A 223 2.36 6.27 -12.81
C VAL A 223 2.36 4.88 -13.45
N GLU A 224 3.24 3.97 -13.01
CA GLU A 224 3.31 2.59 -13.53
C GLU A 224 2.04 1.80 -13.20
N GLU A 225 1.54 1.88 -11.96
CA GLU A 225 0.29 1.24 -11.53
C GLU A 225 -0.91 1.67 -12.37
N LEU A 226 -0.93 2.95 -12.78
CA LEU A 226 -1.97 3.56 -13.62
C LEU A 226 -1.81 3.25 -15.11
N GLY A 227 -0.80 2.47 -15.50
CA GLY A 227 -0.55 2.05 -16.89
C GLY A 227 0.31 3.02 -17.70
N GLY A 228 0.95 4.00 -17.05
CA GLY A 228 1.90 4.93 -17.66
C GLY A 228 3.35 4.45 -17.61
N GLN A 229 4.24 5.26 -18.17
CA GLN A 229 5.69 5.10 -18.12
C GLN A 229 6.32 6.33 -17.45
N PRO A 230 6.94 6.20 -16.28
CA PRO A 230 7.61 7.32 -15.62
C PRO A 230 8.92 7.67 -16.32
N VAL A 231 9.15 8.95 -16.57
CA VAL A 231 10.40 9.52 -17.11
C VAL A 231 10.99 10.43 -16.03
N ARG A 232 11.95 9.91 -15.26
CA ARG A 232 12.55 10.62 -14.12
C ARG A 232 13.61 11.61 -14.61
N LEU A 233 13.43 12.90 -14.36
CA LEU A 233 14.41 13.95 -14.69
C LEU A 233 15.30 14.34 -13.49
N GLY A 234 15.02 13.79 -12.30
CA GLY A 234 15.84 13.96 -11.10
C GLY A 234 15.43 15.14 -10.22
N VAL A 235 16.36 15.58 -9.38
CA VAL A 235 16.19 16.75 -8.49
C VAL A 235 16.77 17.97 -9.18
N ILE A 236 15.95 18.97 -9.41
CA ILE A 236 16.31 20.23 -10.06
C ILE A 236 16.55 21.28 -8.96
N PRO A 237 17.63 22.08 -9.03
CA PRO A 237 17.85 23.16 -8.07
C PRO A 237 16.76 24.22 -8.18
N ASP A 238 16.52 24.98 -7.11
CA ASP A 238 15.59 26.12 -7.11
C ASP A 238 16.17 27.30 -7.89
N ASP A 239 16.23 27.14 -9.21
CA ASP A 239 16.70 28.12 -10.18
C ASP A 239 15.72 28.18 -11.38
N GLU A 240 15.35 29.40 -11.78
CA GLU A 240 14.32 29.61 -12.81
C GLU A 240 14.73 29.06 -14.17
N ALA A 241 16.02 29.16 -14.54
CA ALA A 241 16.51 28.66 -15.81
C ALA A 241 16.59 27.13 -15.82
N ALA A 242 17.07 26.53 -14.73
CA ALA A 242 17.11 25.07 -14.56
C ALA A 242 15.70 24.45 -14.58
N LEU A 243 14.74 25.06 -13.88
CA LEU A 243 13.34 24.63 -13.87
C LEU A 243 12.68 24.77 -15.24
N SER A 244 12.94 25.88 -15.94
CA SER A 244 12.42 26.09 -17.30
C SER A 244 12.98 25.05 -18.28
N ALA A 245 14.27 24.73 -18.19
CA ALA A 245 14.90 23.70 -19.01
C ALA A 245 14.34 22.30 -18.72
N ALA A 246 14.16 21.96 -17.44
CA ALA A 246 13.55 20.69 -17.03
C ALA A 246 12.09 20.57 -17.47
N LEU A 247 11.31 21.65 -17.37
CA LEU A 247 9.93 21.70 -17.87
C LEU A 247 9.90 21.52 -19.39
N ALA A 248 10.77 22.20 -20.15
CA ALA A 248 10.85 22.05 -21.60
C ALA A 248 11.22 20.61 -22.00
N GLN A 249 12.17 19.98 -21.30
CA GLN A 249 12.49 18.57 -21.48
C GLN A 249 11.29 17.67 -21.15
N GLY A 250 10.59 17.96 -20.05
CA GLY A 250 9.39 17.22 -19.63
C GLY A 250 8.25 17.31 -20.64
N LEU A 251 8.08 18.45 -21.32
CA LEU A 251 7.04 18.65 -22.34
C LEU A 251 7.24 17.80 -23.61
N ALA A 252 8.39 17.13 -23.77
CA ALA A 252 8.56 16.07 -24.77
C ALA A 252 7.77 14.79 -24.43
N CYS A 253 7.31 14.64 -23.19
CA CYS A 253 6.44 13.56 -22.73
C CYS A 253 4.95 13.92 -22.91
N ASP A 254 4.06 13.03 -22.49
CA ASP A 254 2.60 13.21 -22.59
C ASP A 254 2.01 13.98 -21.41
N ALA A 255 2.71 13.99 -20.27
CA ALA A 255 2.37 14.73 -19.06
C ALA A 255 3.63 15.13 -18.31
N VAL A 256 3.56 16.21 -17.53
CA VAL A 256 4.62 16.64 -16.61
C VAL A 256 4.07 16.77 -15.21
N VAL A 257 4.75 16.18 -14.24
CA VAL A 257 4.43 16.33 -12.83
C VAL A 257 5.70 16.57 -12.03
N PHE A 258 5.66 17.53 -11.12
CA PHE A 258 6.78 17.77 -10.24
C PHE A 258 6.35 18.28 -8.89
N SER A 259 7.20 18.09 -7.89
CA SER A 259 6.91 18.49 -6.51
C SER A 259 7.93 19.48 -5.97
N GLY A 260 7.45 20.47 -5.22
CA GLY A 260 8.28 21.54 -4.66
C GLY A 260 7.95 22.93 -5.20
N GLY A 261 8.25 23.96 -4.42
CA GLY A 261 8.08 25.37 -4.80
C GLY A 261 6.73 26.03 -4.49
N THR A 262 5.64 25.28 -4.25
CA THR A 262 4.26 25.83 -4.28
C THR A 262 3.80 26.71 -3.09
N SER A 263 4.71 27.23 -2.28
CA SER A 263 4.37 28.00 -1.07
C SER A 263 4.04 29.48 -1.36
N LYS A 264 3.28 30.12 -0.47
CA LYS A 264 2.94 31.57 -0.49
C LYS A 264 4.13 32.52 -0.25
N GLY A 265 5.36 32.10 -0.52
CA GLY A 265 6.57 32.91 -0.36
C GLY A 265 6.85 33.76 -1.60
N GLU A 266 7.66 34.81 -1.47
CA GLU A 266 8.11 35.68 -2.57
C GLU A 266 8.96 34.93 -3.65
N GLY A 267 9.12 33.60 -3.56
CA GLY A 267 10.05 32.78 -4.35
C GLY A 267 9.46 31.50 -4.95
N ASP A 268 8.17 31.42 -5.25
CA ASP A 268 7.57 30.27 -5.96
C ASP A 268 8.00 30.27 -7.45
N LEU A 269 9.24 29.83 -7.70
CA LEU A 269 9.84 29.72 -9.04
C LEU A 269 9.08 28.71 -9.90
N SER A 270 8.60 27.63 -9.29
CA SER A 270 7.79 26.59 -9.95
C SER A 270 6.54 27.18 -10.61
N TYR A 271 5.76 27.96 -9.88
CA TYR A 271 4.59 28.64 -10.43
C TYR A 271 4.97 29.62 -11.54
N ARG A 272 6.03 30.43 -11.36
CA ARG A 272 6.46 31.41 -12.37
C ARG A 272 6.82 30.75 -13.70
N VAL A 273 7.57 29.65 -13.65
CA VAL A 273 7.98 28.89 -14.83
C VAL A 273 6.76 28.28 -15.54
N VAL A 274 5.78 27.76 -14.79
CA VAL A 274 4.55 27.20 -15.37
C VAL A 274 3.59 28.30 -15.85
N ALA A 275 3.54 29.45 -15.20
CA ALA A 275 2.71 30.60 -15.61
C ALA A 275 3.20 31.23 -16.93
N ALA A 276 4.45 30.99 -17.32
CA ALA A 276 4.96 31.36 -18.64
C ALA A 276 4.43 30.46 -19.76
N LEU A 277 3.83 29.29 -19.44
CA LEU A 277 3.21 28.42 -20.43
C LEU A 277 1.92 29.04 -20.98
N GLY A 278 1.72 28.88 -22.28
CA GLY A 278 0.47 29.18 -22.96
C GLY A 278 -0.42 27.94 -23.18
N ASP A 279 -1.69 28.23 -23.41
CA ASP A 279 -2.74 27.40 -24.02
C ASP A 279 -3.29 26.17 -23.26
N PRO A 280 -4.16 26.39 -22.25
CA PRO A 280 -4.51 27.66 -21.59
C PRO A 280 -3.47 28.15 -20.57
N GLY A 281 -2.38 27.41 -20.32
CA GLY A 281 -1.46 27.68 -19.21
C GLY A 281 -2.07 27.24 -17.88
N VAL A 282 -1.88 28.02 -16.82
CA VAL A 282 -2.44 27.73 -15.49
C VAL A 282 -3.96 27.85 -15.50
N VAL A 283 -4.64 26.78 -15.08
CA VAL A 283 -6.11 26.71 -15.00
C VAL A 283 -6.65 26.72 -13.57
N ALA A 284 -5.82 26.33 -12.59
CA ALA A 284 -6.11 26.45 -11.18
C ALA A 284 -4.80 26.55 -10.39
N HIS A 285 -4.73 27.49 -9.44
CA HIS A 285 -3.58 27.62 -8.54
C HIS A 285 -4.09 27.86 -7.12
N GLY A 286 -3.93 26.84 -6.28
CA GLY A 286 -4.55 26.80 -4.97
C GLY A 286 -5.94 26.17 -5.03
N VAL A 287 -6.10 25.02 -4.40
CA VAL A 287 -7.40 24.33 -4.31
C VAL A 287 -7.79 24.22 -2.85
N ALA A 288 -9.08 24.36 -2.54
CA ALA A 288 -9.64 24.25 -1.20
C ALA A 288 -9.65 22.79 -0.68
N LEU A 289 -8.47 22.17 -0.63
CA LEU A 289 -8.21 20.80 -0.20
C LEU A 289 -7.28 20.73 1.02
N LYS A 290 -7.47 19.69 1.82
CA LYS A 290 -6.61 19.33 2.94
C LYS A 290 -6.46 17.80 2.99
N PRO A 291 -5.25 17.23 2.89
CA PRO A 291 -4.02 17.88 2.47
C PRO A 291 -4.08 18.39 1.02
N GLY A 292 -3.11 19.22 0.60
CA GLY A 292 -2.93 19.52 -0.83
C GLY A 292 -3.33 20.91 -1.33
N LYS A 293 -3.56 21.88 -0.44
CA LYS A 293 -3.90 23.27 -0.83
C LYS A 293 -3.05 23.86 -1.96
N PRO A 294 -1.71 23.80 -1.95
CA PRO A 294 -0.90 24.54 -2.91
C PRO A 294 -0.71 23.82 -4.27
N VAL A 295 -1.66 23.01 -4.72
CA VAL A 295 -1.56 22.39 -6.05
C VAL A 295 -1.73 23.45 -7.16
N CYS A 296 -0.92 23.35 -8.20
CA CYS A 296 -1.07 24.13 -9.43
C CYS A 296 -1.35 23.17 -10.59
N LEU A 297 -2.46 23.41 -11.29
CA LEU A 297 -2.89 22.68 -12.46
C LEU A 297 -2.73 23.59 -13.68
N ALA A 298 -2.00 23.11 -14.67
CA ALA A 298 -1.82 23.79 -15.94
C ALA A 298 -1.99 22.82 -17.10
N VAL A 299 -2.36 23.34 -18.26
CA VAL A 299 -2.45 22.59 -19.51
C VAL A 299 -1.77 23.40 -20.59
N THR A 300 -0.94 22.75 -21.41
CA THR A 300 -0.31 23.37 -22.57
C THR A 300 -0.30 22.38 -23.74
N GLY A 301 -0.79 22.80 -24.90
CA GLY A 301 -0.89 21.92 -26.08
C GLY A 301 -1.68 20.62 -25.82
N GLY A 302 -2.68 20.68 -24.94
CA GLY A 302 -3.48 19.51 -24.51
C GLY A 302 -2.76 18.55 -23.54
N LYS A 303 -1.55 18.89 -23.07
CA LYS A 303 -0.78 18.10 -22.10
C LYS A 303 -0.93 18.66 -20.68
N PRO A 304 -1.18 17.80 -19.67
CA PRO A 304 -1.25 18.23 -18.29
C PRO A 304 0.16 18.55 -17.74
N VAL A 305 0.27 19.67 -17.04
CA VAL A 305 1.43 20.07 -16.22
C VAL A 305 0.93 20.30 -14.80
N VAL A 306 1.41 19.50 -13.84
CA VAL A 306 0.92 19.52 -12.46
C VAL A 306 2.06 19.78 -11.49
N ILE A 307 1.91 20.81 -10.67
CA ILE A 307 2.81 21.08 -9.55
C ILE A 307 2.15 20.57 -8.27
N LEU A 308 2.78 19.56 -7.68
CA LEU A 308 2.36 18.93 -6.46
C LEU A 308 2.95 19.66 -5.23
N PRO A 309 2.25 19.65 -4.09
CA PRO A 309 2.81 20.07 -2.81
C PRO A 309 4.10 19.31 -2.46
N GLY A 310 5.04 19.94 -1.75
CA GLY A 310 6.29 19.29 -1.35
C GLY A 310 6.12 18.16 -0.32
N PHE A 311 5.04 18.17 0.46
CA PHE A 311 4.81 17.12 1.46
C PHE A 311 4.24 15.82 0.84
N PRO A 312 4.79 14.63 1.19
CA PRO A 312 4.48 13.40 0.45
C PRO A 312 3.02 12.98 0.42
N THR A 313 2.34 12.97 1.57
CA THR A 313 0.92 12.62 1.62
C THR A 313 0.10 13.58 0.76
N SER A 314 0.44 14.88 0.80
CA SER A 314 -0.25 15.91 0.00
C SER A 314 -0.02 15.72 -1.50
N ALA A 315 1.22 15.40 -1.89
CA ALA A 315 1.61 15.16 -3.28
C ALA A 315 0.83 13.99 -3.86
N VAL A 316 0.82 12.86 -3.17
CA VAL A 316 0.12 11.65 -3.61
C VAL A 316 -1.38 11.86 -3.72
N PHE A 317 -2.02 12.46 -2.71
CA PHE A 317 -3.46 12.74 -2.78
C PHE A 317 -3.82 13.64 -3.96
N THR A 318 -3.08 14.73 -4.16
CA THR A 318 -3.35 15.65 -5.28
C THR A 318 -3.04 15.02 -6.64
N PHE A 319 -2.04 14.15 -6.72
CA PHE A 319 -1.77 13.34 -7.90
C PHE A 319 -2.94 12.40 -8.23
N HIS A 320 -3.42 11.61 -7.25
CA HIS A 320 -4.53 10.68 -7.45
C HIS A 320 -5.85 11.40 -7.75
N GLU A 321 -6.05 12.60 -7.20
CA GLU A 321 -7.26 13.37 -7.44
C GLU A 321 -7.29 13.98 -8.85
N PHE A 322 -6.18 14.57 -9.32
CA PHE A 322 -6.18 15.34 -10.57
C PHE A 322 -5.49 14.67 -11.74
N LEU A 323 -4.34 14.04 -11.54
CA LEU A 323 -3.51 13.51 -12.63
C LEU A 323 -3.76 12.03 -12.91
N ALA A 324 -4.02 11.22 -11.89
CA ALA A 324 -4.26 9.79 -12.07
C ALA A 324 -5.45 9.47 -13.01
N PRO A 325 -6.61 10.15 -12.92
CA PRO A 325 -7.71 9.92 -13.87
C PRO A 325 -7.32 10.22 -15.32
N VAL A 326 -6.43 11.21 -15.53
CA VAL A 326 -5.92 11.59 -16.85
C VAL A 326 -4.98 10.52 -17.39
N ILE A 327 -4.03 10.04 -16.59
CA ILE A 327 -3.10 8.96 -16.97
C ILE A 327 -3.87 7.70 -17.35
N ARG A 328 -4.88 7.30 -16.56
CA ARG A 328 -5.72 6.13 -16.87
C ARG A 328 -6.42 6.29 -18.22
N ALA A 329 -7.03 7.44 -18.47
CA ALA A 329 -7.68 7.72 -19.74
C ALA A 329 -6.69 7.68 -20.92
N PHE A 330 -5.50 8.25 -20.76
CA PHE A 330 -4.43 8.22 -21.75
C PHE A 330 -3.89 6.82 -22.02
N ALA A 331 -3.89 5.95 -21.01
CA ALA A 331 -3.53 4.52 -21.12
C ALA A 331 -4.69 3.63 -21.60
N GLY A 332 -5.86 4.21 -21.88
CA GLY A 332 -7.09 3.49 -22.25
C GLY A 332 -7.69 2.64 -21.14
N ARG A 333 -7.25 2.80 -19.89
CA ARG A 333 -7.82 2.09 -18.75
C ARG A 333 -9.19 2.63 -18.40
N PRO A 334 -10.11 1.78 -17.91
CA PRO A 334 -11.39 2.25 -17.40
C PRO A 334 -11.17 3.18 -16.20
N PRO A 335 -12.15 4.05 -15.88
CA PRO A 335 -12.14 4.82 -14.65
C PRO A 335 -11.86 3.93 -13.44
N GLU A 336 -11.15 4.46 -12.45
CA GLU A 336 -10.85 3.73 -11.23
C GLU A 336 -12.16 3.36 -10.51
N ARG A 337 -12.31 2.08 -10.16
CA ARG A 337 -13.38 1.65 -9.26
C ARG A 337 -12.97 2.05 -7.85
N ARG A 338 -13.60 3.10 -7.33
CA ARG A 338 -13.40 3.54 -5.94
C ARG A 338 -14.21 2.62 -5.03
N GLU A 339 -13.53 1.67 -4.39
CA GLU A 339 -14.14 0.82 -3.37
C GLU A 339 -14.39 1.65 -2.11
N HIS A 340 -15.61 1.53 -1.60
CA HIS A 340 -16.03 2.21 -0.39
C HIS A 340 -16.52 1.17 0.61
N VAL A 341 -16.23 1.42 1.89
CA VAL A 341 -16.76 0.61 3.00
C VAL A 341 -17.37 1.51 4.05
N ASP A 342 -18.47 1.06 4.64
CA ASP A 342 -19.13 1.74 5.74
C ASP A 342 -18.41 1.46 7.05
N ALA A 343 -18.18 2.50 7.85
CA ALA A 343 -17.54 2.41 9.16
C ALA A 343 -18.08 3.48 10.12
N LYS A 344 -17.69 3.40 11.39
CA LYS A 344 -17.96 4.45 12.39
C LYS A 344 -16.66 5.12 12.85
N LEU A 345 -16.70 6.42 13.10
CA LEU A 345 -15.57 7.11 13.74
C LEU A 345 -15.55 6.81 15.25
N PRO A 346 -14.47 6.25 15.82
CA PRO A 346 -14.41 5.92 17.25
C PRO A 346 -14.20 7.15 18.15
N MET A 347 -13.86 8.30 17.56
CA MET A 347 -13.52 9.52 18.28
C MET A 347 -13.88 10.75 17.46
N ARG A 348 -14.13 11.86 18.17
CA ARG A 348 -14.40 13.16 17.54
C ARG A 348 -13.20 13.62 16.72
N VAL A 349 -13.46 14.04 15.49
CA VAL A 349 -12.47 14.67 14.60
C VAL A 349 -12.86 16.13 14.37
N ASN A 350 -11.89 17.02 14.52
CA ASN A 350 -12.05 18.42 14.12
C ASN A 350 -11.47 18.64 12.72
N SER A 351 -12.18 19.34 11.85
CA SER A 351 -11.76 19.78 10.52
C SER A 351 -11.79 21.32 10.44
N GLU A 352 -11.19 21.89 9.39
CA GLU A 352 -11.17 23.34 9.16
C GLU A 352 -12.26 23.74 8.16
N ARG A 353 -13.02 24.81 8.47
CA ARG A 353 -13.95 25.39 7.48
C ARG A 353 -13.25 25.93 6.25
N GLY A 354 -13.96 25.81 5.13
CA GLY A 354 -13.54 26.30 3.82
C GLY A 354 -12.59 25.36 3.08
N ARG A 355 -12.41 24.11 3.54
CA ARG A 355 -11.61 23.09 2.83
C ARG A 355 -12.23 21.71 2.97
N THR A 356 -12.26 20.98 1.87
CA THR A 356 -12.54 19.54 1.92
C THR A 356 -11.33 18.83 2.51
N GLU A 357 -11.51 18.09 3.60
CA GLU A 357 -10.44 17.34 4.29
C GLU A 357 -10.53 15.84 3.97
N TYR A 358 -9.49 15.28 3.38
CA TYR A 358 -9.27 13.84 3.24
C TYR A 358 -8.47 13.36 4.45
N LEU A 359 -9.15 12.72 5.38
CA LEU A 359 -8.54 12.20 6.60
C LEU A 359 -8.20 10.72 6.42
N LEU A 360 -6.91 10.39 6.48
CA LEU A 360 -6.43 9.00 6.46
C LEU A 360 -6.93 8.23 7.68
N VAL A 361 -7.43 7.03 7.44
CA VAL A 361 -7.97 6.15 8.47
C VAL A 361 -7.43 4.72 8.36
N GLY A 362 -7.28 4.09 9.51
CA GLY A 362 -7.13 2.65 9.63
C GLY A 362 -8.47 2.00 9.96
N LEU A 363 -8.84 0.94 9.26
CA LEU A 363 -10.04 0.18 9.50
C LEU A 363 -9.77 -0.95 10.51
N VAL A 364 -10.60 -0.99 11.54
CA VAL A 364 -10.54 -1.95 12.65
C VAL A 364 -11.88 -2.69 12.76
N PRO A 365 -11.90 -4.03 12.71
CA PRO A 365 -13.08 -4.82 13.06
C PRO A 365 -13.45 -4.71 14.55
N THR A 366 -14.72 -4.39 14.80
CA THR A 366 -15.37 -4.34 16.11
C THR A 366 -16.64 -5.20 16.10
N ASP A 367 -17.24 -5.43 17.26
CA ASP A 367 -18.49 -6.20 17.38
C ASP A 367 -19.68 -5.50 16.67
N GLU A 368 -19.58 -4.20 16.41
CA GLU A 368 -20.60 -3.38 15.74
C GLU A 368 -20.32 -3.13 14.24
N GLY A 369 -19.25 -3.71 13.68
CA GLY A 369 -18.80 -3.49 12.30
C GLY A 369 -17.38 -2.94 12.21
N LEU A 370 -17.12 -2.03 11.27
CA LEU A 370 -15.81 -1.40 11.12
C LEU A 370 -15.72 -0.06 11.86
N ALA A 371 -14.63 0.16 12.56
CA ALA A 371 -14.23 1.46 13.10
C ALA A 371 -13.15 2.09 12.21
N ALA A 372 -13.35 3.33 11.79
CA ALA A 372 -12.40 4.11 11.00
C ALA A 372 -11.53 4.97 11.92
N TYR A 373 -10.36 4.48 12.28
CA TYR A 373 -9.43 5.13 13.19
C TYR A 373 -8.61 6.22 12.49
N PRO A 374 -8.69 7.50 12.89
CA PRO A 374 -7.86 8.54 12.32
C PRO A 374 -6.36 8.27 12.56
N MET A 375 -5.56 8.21 11.48
CA MET A 375 -4.11 7.98 11.59
C MET A 375 -3.30 9.27 11.79
N GLY A 376 -3.97 10.41 11.99
CA GLY A 376 -3.36 11.72 12.27
C GLY A 376 -3.41 12.69 11.08
N LYS A 377 -2.97 13.94 11.34
CA LYS A 377 -3.11 15.10 10.43
C LYS A 377 -1.81 15.56 9.77
N GLY A 378 -0.75 14.76 9.84
CA GLY A 378 0.58 15.14 9.38
C GLY A 378 0.70 15.00 7.87
N SER A 379 0.49 16.08 7.11
CA SER A 379 0.64 16.11 5.65
C SER A 379 2.00 15.62 5.15
N GLY A 380 3.03 15.64 5.99
CA GLY A 380 4.40 15.23 5.68
C GLY A 380 4.78 13.78 6.05
N SER A 381 3.84 12.94 6.50
CA SER A 381 4.15 11.59 6.97
C SER A 381 4.02 10.54 5.87
N VAL A 382 5.14 10.05 5.34
CA VAL A 382 5.17 8.94 4.36
C VAL A 382 4.60 7.65 4.96
N THR A 383 4.95 7.36 6.21
CA THR A 383 4.53 6.12 6.90
C THR A 383 3.02 6.06 7.10
N THR A 384 2.39 7.19 7.41
CA THR A 384 0.93 7.26 7.60
C THR A 384 0.18 6.95 6.31
N PHE A 385 0.70 7.39 5.15
CA PHE A 385 0.10 7.05 3.87
C PHE A 385 0.22 5.54 3.59
N SER A 386 1.43 4.98 3.78
CA SER A 386 1.69 3.55 3.53
C SER A 386 0.88 2.60 4.42
N SER A 387 0.51 3.01 5.63
CA SER A 387 -0.20 2.14 6.59
C SER A 387 -1.72 2.34 6.61
N ALA A 388 -2.25 3.33 5.89
CA ALA A 388 -3.67 3.64 5.90
C ALA A 388 -4.44 2.68 4.97
N ASP A 389 -5.60 2.21 5.43
CA ASP A 389 -6.48 1.38 4.60
C ASP A 389 -7.29 2.25 3.62
N GLY A 390 -7.53 3.50 4.00
CA GLY A 390 -8.37 4.40 3.24
C GLY A 390 -8.39 5.82 3.79
N PHE A 391 -9.32 6.62 3.30
CA PHE A 391 -9.59 7.95 3.82
C PHE A 391 -11.09 8.25 3.87
N ILE A 392 -11.48 9.15 4.78
CA ILE A 392 -12.82 9.74 4.81
C ILE A 392 -12.77 11.15 4.22
N THR A 393 -13.83 11.54 3.52
CA THR A 393 -13.99 12.90 2.98
C THR A 393 -14.85 13.73 3.92
N ILE A 394 -14.27 14.75 4.55
CA ILE A 394 -14.97 15.72 5.39
C ILE A 394 -15.24 16.96 4.54
N GLY A 395 -16.51 17.31 4.37
CA GLY A 395 -16.92 18.43 3.53
C GLY A 395 -16.44 19.80 4.05
N GLN A 396 -16.27 20.76 3.14
CA GLN A 396 -15.74 22.11 3.44
C GLN A 396 -16.52 22.93 4.47
N HIS A 397 -17.76 22.54 4.79
CA HIS A 397 -18.61 23.23 5.75
C HIS A 397 -18.68 22.51 7.10
N THR A 398 -17.96 21.40 7.27
CA THR A 398 -17.98 20.56 8.47
C THR A 398 -16.74 20.83 9.32
N GLU A 399 -16.93 21.34 10.55
CA GLU A 399 -15.84 21.58 11.52
C GLU A 399 -15.61 20.41 12.47
N ILE A 400 -16.66 19.65 12.74
CA ILE A 400 -16.64 18.59 13.73
C ILE A 400 -17.39 17.40 13.15
N VAL A 401 -16.76 16.24 13.23
CA VAL A 401 -17.43 14.95 13.04
C VAL A 401 -17.36 14.24 14.39
N ASP A 402 -18.53 13.93 14.96
CA ASP A 402 -18.63 13.37 16.30
C ASP A 402 -18.20 11.91 16.36
N ALA A 403 -17.83 11.47 17.57
CA ALA A 403 -17.62 10.05 17.83
C ALA A 403 -18.93 9.26 17.60
N GLY A 404 -18.84 8.08 17.01
CA GLY A 404 -19.96 7.22 16.62
C GLY A 404 -20.58 7.58 15.28
N ALA A 405 -20.19 8.70 14.65
CA ALA A 405 -20.75 9.10 13.36
C ALA A 405 -20.48 8.04 12.27
N PRO A 406 -21.49 7.67 11.46
CA PRO A 406 -21.29 6.82 10.30
C PRO A 406 -20.47 7.59 9.26
N VAL A 407 -19.48 6.91 8.67
CA VAL A 407 -18.61 7.46 7.64
C VAL A 407 -18.41 6.44 6.54
N GLN A 408 -18.25 6.94 5.32
CA GLN A 408 -17.86 6.14 4.18
C GLN A 408 -16.35 6.28 3.97
N VAL A 409 -15.63 5.16 4.04
CA VAL A 409 -14.18 5.12 3.82
C VAL A 409 -13.92 4.72 2.38
N GLN A 410 -13.23 5.58 1.63
CA GLN A 410 -12.69 5.20 0.32
C GLN A 410 -11.37 4.45 0.54
N LEU A 411 -11.26 3.22 0.04
CA LEU A 411 -10.07 2.40 0.18
C LEU A 411 -8.93 2.91 -0.72
N LEU A 412 -7.69 2.82 -0.22
CA LEU A 412 -6.48 3.14 -0.99
C LEU A 412 -5.93 1.93 -1.76
N GLY A 413 -6.21 0.71 -1.28
CA GLY A 413 -5.81 -0.55 -1.93
C GLY A 413 -7.00 -1.31 -2.51
N HIS A 414 -6.71 -2.45 -3.15
CA HIS A 414 -7.73 -3.38 -3.62
C HIS A 414 -8.18 -4.29 -2.47
N GLY A 415 -9.42 -4.12 -1.99
CA GLY A 415 -9.97 -4.90 -0.89
C GLY A 415 -9.45 -4.51 0.50
N LEU A 416 -10.14 -5.02 1.53
CA LEU A 416 -9.76 -4.86 2.93
C LEU A 416 -9.15 -6.17 3.46
N ASP A 417 -7.85 -6.17 3.71
CA ASP A 417 -7.22 -7.25 4.47
C ASP A 417 -7.39 -7.00 5.97
N ALA A 418 -8.32 -7.74 6.58
CA ALA A 418 -8.52 -7.68 8.02
C ALA A 418 -7.25 -8.16 8.76
N ALA A 419 -6.77 -7.36 9.72
CA ALA A 419 -5.65 -7.77 10.56
C ALA A 419 -6.08 -8.85 11.57
N ASP A 420 -5.20 -9.83 11.79
CA ASP A 420 -5.45 -10.89 12.77
C ASP A 420 -5.23 -10.36 14.19
N LEU A 421 -4.27 -9.43 14.36
CA LEU A 421 -3.92 -8.80 15.62
C LEU A 421 -3.75 -7.28 15.49
N ILE A 422 -4.48 -6.53 16.31
CA ILE A 422 -4.52 -5.06 16.26
C ILE A 422 -3.87 -4.45 17.50
N PHE A 423 -2.78 -3.72 17.29
CA PHE A 423 -2.14 -2.89 18.31
C PHE A 423 -2.59 -1.44 18.20
N ILE A 424 -3.10 -0.87 19.30
CA ILE A 424 -3.39 0.57 19.38
C ILE A 424 -2.79 1.11 20.67
N GLY A 425 -1.81 2.01 20.59
CA GLY A 425 -1.21 2.57 21.80
C GLY A 425 0.05 3.37 21.56
N SER A 426 0.96 3.33 22.52
CA SER A 426 2.27 3.94 22.40
C SER A 426 3.17 3.12 21.47
N HIS A 427 4.17 3.78 20.89
CA HIS A 427 5.18 3.13 20.06
C HIS A 427 6.36 2.67 20.93
N CYS A 428 6.97 1.54 20.59
CA CYS A 428 8.24 1.09 21.14
C CYS A 428 8.96 0.16 20.17
N VAL A 429 10.28 0.31 20.01
CA VAL A 429 11.08 -0.58 19.15
C VAL A 429 11.09 -2.05 19.61
N GLY A 430 10.85 -2.30 20.91
CA GLY A 430 10.65 -3.66 21.41
C GLY A 430 9.34 -4.28 20.91
N LEU A 431 8.28 -3.47 20.76
CA LEU A 431 7.03 -3.90 20.14
C LEU A 431 7.22 -4.13 18.63
N ASP A 432 8.00 -3.31 17.93
CA ASP A 432 8.32 -3.53 16.52
C ASP A 432 9.00 -4.89 16.29
N TRP A 433 9.93 -5.29 17.17
CA TRP A 433 10.57 -6.60 17.12
C TRP A 433 9.56 -7.74 17.35
N LEU A 434 8.72 -7.64 18.38
CA LEU A 434 7.68 -8.63 18.68
C LEU A 434 6.70 -8.79 17.52
N ALA A 435 6.25 -7.67 16.94
CA ALA A 435 5.37 -7.68 15.79
C ALA A 435 6.04 -8.34 14.58
N GLY A 436 7.32 -8.04 14.32
CA GLY A 436 8.07 -8.67 13.23
C GLY A 436 8.18 -10.20 13.35
N GLU A 437 8.29 -10.72 14.58
CA GLU A 437 8.32 -12.16 14.82
C GLU A 437 6.95 -12.82 14.61
N LEU A 438 5.87 -12.19 15.06
CA LEU A 438 4.50 -12.67 14.80
C LEU A 438 4.16 -12.65 13.30
N VAL A 439 4.61 -11.64 12.56
CA VAL A 439 4.46 -11.59 11.09
C VAL A 439 5.18 -12.77 10.42
N ARG A 440 6.38 -13.15 10.90
CA ARG A 440 7.09 -14.37 10.43
C ARG A 440 6.32 -15.66 10.71
N GLN A 441 5.47 -15.66 11.73
CA GLN A 441 4.56 -16.77 12.06
C GLN A 441 3.25 -16.72 11.25
N GLY A 442 3.11 -15.79 10.31
CA GLY A 442 1.93 -15.63 9.46
C GLY A 442 0.80 -14.80 10.06
N ILE A 443 1.02 -14.16 11.21
CA ILE A 443 0.01 -13.29 11.85
C ILE A 443 0.06 -11.90 11.20
N ARG A 444 -1.05 -11.47 10.59
CA ARG A 444 -1.16 -10.11 10.03
C ARG A 444 -1.42 -9.12 11.15
N ILE A 445 -0.55 -8.11 11.24
CA ILE A 445 -0.57 -7.12 12.31
C ILE A 445 -0.93 -5.75 11.75
N LYS A 446 -1.79 -5.04 12.48
CA LYS A 446 -2.02 -3.60 12.30
C LYS A 446 -1.64 -2.86 13.57
N ALA A 447 -0.74 -1.88 13.47
CA ALA A 447 -0.29 -1.09 14.61
C ALA A 447 -0.58 0.40 14.40
N MET A 448 -1.26 1.02 15.36
CA MET A 448 -1.59 2.45 15.35
C MET A 448 -1.03 3.16 16.58
N ASN A 449 -0.20 4.16 16.33
CA ASN A 449 0.56 4.87 17.36
C ASN A 449 -0.19 6.14 17.81
N VAL A 450 -1.18 5.96 18.69
CA VAL A 450 -2.01 7.05 19.24
C VAL A 450 -1.58 7.49 20.65
N GLY A 451 -0.50 6.92 21.18
CA GLY A 451 -0.01 7.15 22.53
C GLY A 451 -0.75 6.33 23.59
N SER A 452 -0.19 6.27 24.80
CA SER A 452 -0.66 5.37 25.86
C SER A 452 -2.11 5.63 26.29
N THR A 453 -2.52 6.90 26.42
CA THR A 453 -3.90 7.25 26.79
C THR A 453 -4.89 6.83 25.70
N GLY A 454 -4.55 7.09 24.44
CA GLY A 454 -5.37 6.67 23.30
C GLY A 454 -5.51 5.16 23.23
N GLY A 455 -4.41 4.42 23.45
CA GLY A 455 -4.41 2.96 23.50
C GLY A 455 -5.27 2.40 24.63
N LEU A 456 -5.16 2.95 25.85
CA LEU A 456 -6.00 2.53 26.97
C LEU A 456 -7.48 2.74 26.68
N MET A 457 -7.85 3.86 26.05
CA MET A 457 -9.24 4.12 25.66
C MET A 457 -9.71 3.19 24.53
N ALA A 458 -8.86 2.89 23.55
CA ALA A 458 -9.15 1.91 22.49
C ALA A 458 -9.40 0.51 23.06
N ALA A 459 -8.58 0.07 24.02
CA ALA A 459 -8.76 -1.20 24.70
C ALA A 459 -10.09 -1.24 25.48
N ARG A 460 -10.48 -0.16 26.16
CA ARG A 460 -11.78 -0.07 26.86
C ARG A 460 -12.98 -0.19 25.93
N ARG A 461 -12.87 0.33 24.70
CA ARG A 461 -13.92 0.23 23.68
C ARG A 461 -13.87 -1.09 22.89
N GLY A 462 -12.92 -1.98 23.20
CA GLY A 462 -12.76 -3.24 22.46
C GLY A 462 -12.32 -3.04 21.01
N GLU A 463 -11.64 -1.93 20.71
CA GLU A 463 -11.22 -1.54 19.37
C GLU A 463 -9.77 -1.93 19.05
N CYS A 464 -9.07 -2.56 20.00
CA CYS A 464 -7.77 -3.17 19.77
C CYS A 464 -7.68 -4.48 20.54
N ASP A 465 -6.75 -5.33 20.12
CA ASP A 465 -6.44 -6.57 20.83
C ASP A 465 -5.41 -6.33 21.93
N VAL A 466 -4.44 -5.47 21.65
CA VAL A 466 -3.35 -5.17 22.57
C VAL A 466 -3.03 -3.67 22.52
N ALA A 467 -2.93 -3.03 23.68
CA ALA A 467 -2.54 -1.63 23.81
C ALA A 467 -1.22 -1.50 24.58
N GLY A 468 -0.14 -1.09 23.91
CA GLY A 468 1.12 -0.75 24.56
C GLY A 468 1.01 0.57 25.34
N ILE A 469 1.27 0.54 26.64
CA ILE A 469 1.13 1.71 27.53
C ILE A 469 2.29 1.83 28.52
N HIS A 470 2.51 3.07 28.99
CA HIS A 470 3.50 3.42 30.00
C HIS A 470 3.07 4.66 30.80
N LEU A 471 1.86 4.59 31.36
CA LEU A 471 1.25 5.69 32.11
C LEU A 471 1.60 5.57 33.58
N MET A 472 2.12 6.64 34.17
CA MET A 472 2.48 6.70 35.59
C MET A 472 1.39 7.41 36.38
N ASP A 473 0.95 6.83 37.50
CA ASP A 473 0.16 7.55 38.49
C ASP A 473 1.07 8.56 39.23
N PRO A 474 0.81 9.87 39.15
CA PRO A 474 1.64 10.88 39.79
C PRO A 474 1.71 10.75 41.32
N ALA A 475 0.66 10.24 41.96
CA ALA A 475 0.56 10.14 43.41
C ALA A 475 1.39 8.98 43.97
N THR A 476 1.30 7.82 43.34
CA THR A 476 1.97 6.59 43.80
C THR A 476 3.29 6.30 43.09
N GLY A 477 3.51 6.87 41.90
CA GLY A 477 4.64 6.53 41.03
C GLY A 477 4.51 5.15 40.35
N VAL A 478 3.41 4.44 40.58
CA VAL A 478 3.17 3.11 39.99
C VAL A 478 2.72 3.26 38.54
N TYR A 479 3.32 2.46 37.64
CA TYR A 479 2.94 2.43 36.23
C TYR A 479 1.77 1.47 35.97
N ASN A 480 0.89 1.89 35.06
CA ASN A 480 -0.16 1.12 34.36
C ASN A 480 -1.27 0.50 35.25
N ARG A 481 -0.91 -0.21 36.33
CA ARG A 481 -1.82 -0.93 37.23
C ARG A 481 -2.96 -0.07 37.78
N PRO A 482 -2.75 1.17 38.26
CA PRO A 482 -3.83 1.99 38.83
C PRO A 482 -4.91 2.39 37.80
N LEU A 483 -4.66 2.20 36.50
CA LEU A 483 -5.52 2.66 35.41
C LEU A 483 -6.40 1.56 34.81
N LEU A 484 -6.26 0.32 35.31
CA LEU A 484 -7.02 -0.85 34.85
C LEU A 484 -8.45 -0.83 35.40
N THR A 485 -9.40 -1.27 34.57
CA THR A 485 -10.78 -1.58 34.97
C THR A 485 -10.94 -3.10 35.08
N ARG A 486 -12.11 -3.58 35.54
CA ARG A 486 -12.39 -5.02 35.62
C ARG A 486 -12.35 -5.72 34.25
N GLU A 487 -12.64 -4.99 33.19
CA GLU A 487 -12.71 -5.47 31.80
C GLU A 487 -11.34 -5.56 31.12
N LEU A 488 -10.31 -4.99 31.72
CA LEU A 488 -8.96 -4.94 31.16
C LEU A 488 -8.04 -5.85 31.96
N GLU A 489 -7.08 -6.43 31.24
CA GLU A 489 -5.98 -7.16 31.83
C GLU A 489 -4.65 -6.54 31.43
N LEU A 490 -3.71 -6.50 32.37
CA LEU A 490 -2.36 -6.03 32.11
C LEU A 490 -1.43 -7.24 31.97
N ILE A 491 -0.83 -7.35 30.79
CA ILE A 491 0.27 -8.27 30.52
C ILE A 491 1.58 -7.52 30.77
N PRO A 492 2.38 -7.92 31.77
CA PRO A 492 3.67 -7.32 32.03
C PRO A 492 4.55 -7.38 30.78
N GLY A 493 5.12 -6.24 30.39
CA GLY A 493 6.05 -6.15 29.28
C GLY A 493 7.48 -6.06 29.79
N TYR A 494 8.11 -4.92 29.56
CA TYR A 494 9.53 -4.71 29.85
C TYR A 494 9.80 -3.29 30.35
N GLY A 495 10.88 -3.13 31.10
CA GLY A 495 11.38 -1.87 31.61
C GLY A 495 12.24 -1.12 30.59
N ARG A 496 12.10 0.21 30.60
CA ARG A 496 12.91 1.15 29.81
C ARG A 496 13.60 2.10 30.79
N MET A 497 14.92 2.17 30.75
CA MET A 497 15.63 3.06 31.68
C MET A 497 15.50 4.52 31.19
N GLN A 498 14.83 5.36 31.97
CA GLN A 498 14.78 6.80 31.74
C GLN A 498 15.97 7.49 32.41
N GLY A 499 16.48 8.52 31.75
CA GLY A 499 17.65 9.23 32.22
C GLY A 499 17.95 10.51 31.45
N ILE A 500 18.87 11.28 32.01
CA ILE A 500 19.32 12.54 31.43
C ILE A 500 20.21 12.21 30.24
N VAL A 501 19.83 12.70 29.07
CA VAL A 501 20.64 12.64 27.86
C VAL A 501 21.37 13.94 27.63
N TYR A 502 22.63 13.86 27.24
CA TYR A 502 23.53 14.98 27.02
C TYR A 502 24.60 14.60 25.98
N ARG A 503 25.33 15.57 25.45
CA ARG A 503 26.45 15.28 24.55
C ARG A 503 27.67 14.78 25.32
N PRO A 504 28.38 13.74 24.87
CA PRO A 504 29.59 13.27 25.54
C PRO A 504 30.61 14.39 25.76
N SER A 505 31.39 14.31 26.84
CA SER A 505 32.39 15.32 27.24
C SER A 505 31.81 16.65 27.75
N ASP A 506 30.49 16.76 27.94
CA ASP A 506 29.91 17.93 28.60
C ASP A 506 30.12 17.85 30.12
N ALA A 507 31.06 18.65 30.63
CA ALA A 507 31.46 18.68 32.05
C ALA A 507 30.32 19.02 33.04
N ARG A 508 29.19 19.54 32.54
CA ARG A 508 27.97 19.76 33.35
C ARG A 508 27.27 18.45 33.71
N PHE A 509 27.55 17.36 32.99
CA PHE A 509 26.86 16.07 33.13
C PHE A 509 27.83 14.89 33.33
N GLU A 510 28.97 14.90 32.63
CA GLU A 510 29.94 13.79 32.64
C GLU A 510 30.39 13.43 34.06
N GLY A 511 30.30 12.15 34.42
CA GLY A 511 30.69 11.63 35.74
C GLY A 511 29.80 12.06 36.92
N ARG A 512 28.68 12.74 36.68
CA ARG A 512 27.76 13.20 37.73
C ARG A 512 26.56 12.27 37.87
N ASP A 513 26.00 12.25 39.08
CA ASP A 513 24.64 11.73 39.28
C ASP A 513 23.57 12.71 38.78
N ALA A 514 22.32 12.26 38.75
CA ALA A 514 21.22 13.03 38.18
C ALA A 514 20.98 14.37 38.90
N THR A 515 21.09 14.38 40.23
CA THR A 515 20.86 15.59 41.05
C THR A 515 21.95 16.62 40.81
N ALA A 516 23.22 16.21 40.84
CA ALA A 516 24.37 17.06 40.60
C ALA A 516 24.41 17.58 39.16
N ALA A 517 24.01 16.77 38.18
CA ALA A 517 23.92 17.16 36.79
C ALA A 517 22.83 18.22 36.55
N ILE A 518 21.63 18.04 37.13
CA ILE A 518 20.54 19.01 37.01
C ILE A 518 20.92 20.34 37.69
N ALA A 519 21.50 20.31 38.88
CA ALA A 519 21.96 21.51 39.56
C ALA A 519 22.99 22.28 38.72
N ALA A 520 23.95 21.57 38.12
CA ALA A 520 24.96 22.17 37.24
C ALA A 520 24.36 22.70 35.93
N ALA A 521 23.37 22.01 35.37
CA ALA A 521 22.66 22.46 34.19
C ALA A 521 21.85 23.74 34.46
N ILE A 522 21.19 23.85 35.61
CA ILE A 522 20.43 25.05 36.02
C ILE A 522 21.37 26.24 36.25
N ALA A 523 22.52 26.01 36.90
CA ALA A 523 23.50 27.05 37.18
C ALA A 523 24.33 27.45 35.94
N GLY A 524 24.42 26.57 34.94
CA GLY A 524 25.25 26.75 33.76
C GLY A 524 24.69 27.82 32.81
N PRO A 525 25.42 28.91 32.53
CA PRO A 525 24.97 29.93 31.59
C PRO A 525 24.81 29.32 30.18
N GLY A 526 23.67 29.61 29.54
CA GLY A 526 23.36 29.11 28.20
C GLY A 526 22.95 27.63 28.12
N CYS A 527 22.91 26.89 29.24
CA CYS A 527 22.46 25.51 29.25
C CYS A 527 20.94 25.42 29.00
N THR A 528 20.56 24.89 27.84
CA THR A 528 19.17 24.82 27.38
C THR A 528 18.69 23.38 27.41
N MET A 529 17.54 23.13 28.03
CA MET A 529 16.91 21.82 28.00
C MET A 529 15.91 21.70 26.85
N VAL A 530 15.58 20.46 26.48
CA VAL A 530 14.35 20.13 25.74
C VAL A 530 13.51 19.17 26.57
N ASN A 531 12.21 19.41 26.62
CA ASN A 531 11.30 18.66 27.47
C ASN A 531 10.39 17.71 26.67
N ARG A 532 9.73 16.78 27.36
CA ARG A 532 8.63 15.97 26.83
C ARG A 532 7.29 16.65 27.03
N ASN A 533 6.31 16.25 26.22
CA ASN A 533 4.95 16.74 26.27
C ASN A 533 4.31 16.55 27.66
N ALA A 534 3.53 17.55 28.07
CA ALA A 534 2.70 17.51 29.27
C ALA A 534 1.83 16.24 29.32
N GLY A 535 1.68 15.68 30.52
CA GLY A 535 0.95 14.43 30.76
C GLY A 535 1.72 13.14 30.47
N SER A 536 2.96 13.20 29.95
CA SER A 536 3.81 12.01 29.84
C SER A 536 4.46 11.64 31.19
N GLY A 537 4.70 10.35 31.44
CA GLY A 537 5.44 9.89 32.63
C GLY A 537 6.83 10.55 32.76
N THR A 538 7.53 10.68 31.63
CA THR A 538 8.81 11.41 31.54
C THR A 538 8.67 12.86 31.98
N ARG A 539 7.57 13.53 31.62
CA ARG A 539 7.32 14.92 32.03
C ARG A 539 7.09 15.03 33.55
N ILE A 540 6.33 14.10 34.13
CA ILE A 540 6.12 14.05 35.58
C ILE A 540 7.46 13.84 36.30
N LEU A 541 8.31 12.94 35.78
CA LEU A 541 9.61 12.64 36.36
C LEU A 541 10.55 13.86 36.34
N ILE A 542 10.69 14.53 35.19
CA ILE A 542 11.58 15.70 35.11
C ILE A 542 11.06 16.89 35.91
N ASP A 543 9.74 17.11 35.96
CA ASP A 543 9.15 18.18 36.77
C ASP A 543 9.38 17.92 38.27
N ARG A 544 9.36 16.66 38.72
CA ARG A 544 9.74 16.29 40.09
C ARG A 544 11.20 16.59 40.40
N LEU A 545 12.11 16.28 39.47
CA LEU A 545 13.55 16.54 39.65
C LEU A 545 13.90 18.03 39.62
N LEU A 546 13.19 18.82 38.81
CA LEU A 546 13.39 20.27 38.70
C LEU A 546 12.76 21.05 39.87
N GLY A 547 11.72 20.49 40.51
CA GLY A 547 10.94 21.21 41.52
C GLY A 547 10.33 22.50 40.95
N SER A 548 10.59 23.63 41.60
CA SER A 548 10.13 24.94 41.14
C SER A 548 10.96 25.53 40.00
N ALA A 549 12.14 24.96 39.69
CA ALA A 549 13.02 25.49 38.66
C ALA A 549 12.41 25.36 37.25
N LYS A 550 12.68 26.37 36.41
CA LYS A 550 12.27 26.45 35.01
C LYS A 550 13.46 26.90 34.16
N PRO A 551 14.45 26.01 33.93
CA PRO A 551 15.65 26.38 33.18
C PRO A 551 15.32 26.75 31.73
N PRO A 552 16.24 27.42 31.01
CA PRO A 552 16.06 27.75 29.60
C PRO A 552 15.63 26.52 28.78
N GLY A 553 14.62 26.68 27.93
CA GLY A 553 14.06 25.59 27.12
C GLY A 553 13.03 24.69 27.83
N TYR A 554 12.73 24.89 29.12
CA TYR A 554 11.70 24.11 29.85
C TYR A 554 10.34 24.04 29.14
N GLY A 555 9.93 25.15 28.51
CA GLY A 555 8.66 25.25 27.77
C GLY A 555 8.66 24.53 26.42
N VAL A 556 9.83 24.16 25.88
CA VAL A 556 9.96 23.47 24.59
C VAL A 556 9.64 21.99 24.79
N GLN A 557 8.53 21.54 24.20
CA GLN A 557 8.02 20.19 24.40
C GLN A 557 8.08 19.37 23.12
N THR A 558 8.50 18.12 23.25
CA THR A 558 8.58 17.14 22.17
C THR A 558 7.71 15.91 22.47
N LYS A 559 7.24 15.24 21.41
CA LYS A 559 6.30 14.12 21.53
C LYS A 559 6.96 12.77 21.76
N SER A 560 8.26 12.63 21.47
CA SER A 560 8.99 11.35 21.53
C SER A 560 10.35 11.49 22.22
N HIS A 561 10.89 10.37 22.71
CA HIS A 561 12.25 10.31 23.25
C HIS A 561 13.30 10.62 22.17
N ASN A 562 13.09 10.16 20.94
CA ASN A 562 13.98 10.44 19.80
C ASN A 562 14.06 11.95 19.52
N ALA A 563 12.95 12.68 19.60
CA ALA A 563 12.96 14.12 19.39
C ALA A 563 13.78 14.89 20.45
N VAL A 564 13.83 14.38 21.69
CA VAL A 564 14.74 14.88 22.74
C VAL A 564 16.20 14.62 22.34
N ALA A 565 16.55 13.38 22.02
CA ALA A 565 17.92 13.00 21.67
C ALA A 565 18.45 13.73 20.42
N VAL A 566 17.63 13.83 19.37
CA VAL A 566 17.97 14.59 18.15
C VAL A 566 18.25 16.06 18.48
N ALA A 567 17.45 16.70 19.33
CA ALA A 567 17.68 18.08 19.71
C ALA A 567 19.01 18.27 20.45
N VAL A 568 19.39 17.30 21.29
CA VAL A 568 20.68 17.29 21.99
C VAL A 568 21.85 17.06 21.01
N ALA A 569 21.73 16.07 20.13
CA ALA A 569 22.74 15.74 19.13
C ALA A 569 22.97 16.89 18.14
N GLN A 570 21.91 17.59 17.74
CA GLN A 570 21.96 18.75 16.83
C GLN A 570 22.26 20.08 17.54
N GLN A 571 22.61 20.06 18.82
CA GLN A 571 22.93 21.26 19.61
C GLN A 571 21.79 22.29 19.70
N ARG A 572 20.54 21.89 19.44
CA ARG A 572 19.34 22.72 19.69
C ARG A 572 18.97 22.77 21.17
N ALA A 573 19.43 21.77 21.92
CA ALA A 573 19.40 21.71 23.38
C ALA A 573 20.71 21.09 23.87
N ASP A 574 21.07 21.34 25.12
CA ASP A 574 22.21 20.71 25.80
C ASP A 574 21.84 19.39 26.44
N TRP A 575 20.60 19.29 26.94
CA TRP A 575 20.14 18.11 27.65
C TRP A 575 18.62 17.93 27.61
N GLY A 576 18.17 16.76 28.03
CA GLY A 576 16.76 16.46 28.27
C GLY A 576 16.59 15.10 28.91
N LEU A 577 15.34 14.69 29.13
CA LEU A 577 15.05 13.37 29.69
C LEU A 577 14.54 12.42 28.58
N ALA A 578 15.26 11.32 28.35
CA ALA A 578 14.93 10.31 27.34
C ALA A 578 15.18 8.89 27.89
N ILE A 579 15.08 7.87 27.03
CA ILE A 579 15.40 6.47 27.39
C ILE A 579 16.81 6.11 26.91
N ASP A 580 17.46 5.20 27.62
CA ASP A 580 18.86 4.80 27.40
C ASP A 580 19.09 4.22 25.99
N THR A 581 18.15 3.42 25.49
CA THR A 581 18.21 2.84 24.14
C THR A 581 18.29 3.93 23.07
N VAL A 582 17.55 5.02 23.24
CA VAL A 582 17.60 6.18 22.34
C VAL A 582 18.90 6.95 22.51
N ALA A 583 19.41 7.12 23.74
CA ALA A 583 20.70 7.78 23.95
C ALA A 583 21.83 7.06 23.19
N ARG A 584 21.88 5.72 23.26
CA ARG A 584 22.86 4.89 22.54
C ARG A 584 22.75 5.04 21.03
N GLN A 585 21.53 5.06 20.49
CA GLN A 585 21.30 5.25 19.04
C GLN A 585 21.88 6.56 18.50
N TYR A 586 21.89 7.61 19.31
CA TYR A 586 22.43 8.93 18.94
C TYR A 586 23.87 9.14 19.44
N GLY A 587 24.52 8.13 20.04
CA GLY A 587 25.87 8.25 20.61
C GLY A 587 25.96 9.28 21.74
N LEU A 588 24.87 9.48 22.49
CA LEU A 588 24.80 10.47 23.57
C LEU A 588 25.20 9.88 24.93
N GLY A 589 25.67 10.76 25.82
CA GLY A 589 25.83 10.45 27.23
C GLY A 589 24.48 10.21 27.91
N PHE A 590 24.48 9.39 28.95
CA PHE A 590 23.25 9.00 29.65
C PHE A 590 23.48 8.86 31.16
N ILE A 591 22.70 9.58 31.97
CA ILE A 591 22.66 9.41 33.44
C ILE A 591 21.33 8.73 33.82
N PRO A 592 21.34 7.50 34.35
CA PRO A 592 20.12 6.79 34.71
C PRO A 592 19.37 7.49 35.85
N VAL A 593 18.05 7.48 35.79
CA VAL A 593 17.17 8.13 36.77
C VAL A 593 16.14 7.15 37.31
N GLN A 594 15.31 6.58 36.43
CA GLN A 594 14.20 5.72 36.85
C GLN A 594 13.84 4.73 35.74
N GLU A 595 13.49 3.50 36.12
CA GLU A 595 12.89 2.56 35.18
C GLU A 595 11.41 2.91 34.92
N GLU A 596 11.05 3.02 33.64
CA GLU A 596 9.68 3.14 33.17
C GLU A 596 9.17 1.78 32.70
N ARG A 597 7.97 1.37 33.14
CA ARG A 597 7.36 0.11 32.69
C ARG A 597 6.52 0.31 31.43
N TYR A 598 6.91 -0.42 30.39
CA TYR A 598 6.16 -0.52 29.14
C TYR A 598 5.43 -1.85 29.12
N ASP A 599 4.12 -1.82 29.39
CA ASP A 599 3.27 -2.99 29.52
C ASP A 599 2.17 -2.99 28.45
N PHE A 600 1.45 -4.09 28.37
CA PHE A 600 0.41 -4.30 27.38
C PHE A 600 -0.94 -4.50 28.05
N VAL A 601 -1.92 -3.69 27.66
CA VAL A 601 -3.31 -3.86 28.10
C VAL A 601 -4.08 -4.65 27.05
N VAL A 602 -4.74 -5.72 27.50
CA VAL A 602 -5.57 -6.60 26.68
C VAL A 602 -7.01 -6.55 27.19
N PRO A 603 -8.02 -6.29 26.33
CA PRO A 603 -9.42 -6.44 26.73
C PRO A 603 -9.71 -7.90 27.05
N ARG A 604 -10.30 -8.19 28.21
CA ARG A 604 -10.55 -9.58 28.65
C ARG A 604 -11.35 -10.39 27.63
N ALA A 605 -12.31 -9.76 26.95
CA ALA A 605 -13.11 -10.40 25.90
C ALA A 605 -12.28 -10.87 24.69
N ARG A 606 -11.11 -10.27 24.45
CA ARG A 606 -10.21 -10.60 23.33
C ARG A 606 -9.02 -11.47 23.74
N ARG A 607 -8.84 -11.73 25.04
CA ARG A 607 -7.70 -12.49 25.58
C ARG A 607 -7.53 -13.84 24.91
N GLU A 608 -8.61 -14.60 24.76
CA GLU A 608 -8.57 -15.99 24.27
C GLU A 608 -8.45 -16.09 22.74
N ARG A 609 -8.35 -14.97 22.02
CA ARG A 609 -8.09 -15.00 20.57
C ARG A 609 -6.69 -15.58 20.31
N ALA A 610 -6.59 -16.49 19.35
CA ALA A 610 -5.33 -17.17 19.02
C ALA A 610 -4.15 -16.19 18.73
N PRO A 611 -4.33 -15.07 17.99
CA PRO A 611 -3.24 -14.10 17.79
C PRO A 611 -2.79 -13.38 19.07
N VAL A 612 -3.70 -13.18 20.03
CA VAL A 612 -3.39 -12.56 21.33
C VAL A 612 -2.61 -13.54 22.20
N GLN A 613 -3.02 -14.81 22.23
CA GLN A 613 -2.30 -15.87 22.92
C GLN A 613 -0.90 -16.07 22.34
N ALA A 614 -0.75 -16.04 21.01
CA ALA A 614 0.55 -16.10 20.34
C ALA A 614 1.44 -14.92 20.74
N PHE A 615 0.90 -13.69 20.81
CA PHE A 615 1.63 -12.53 21.30
C PHE A 615 2.10 -12.70 22.75
N ILE A 616 1.22 -13.15 23.66
CA ILE A 616 1.56 -13.36 25.08
C ILE A 616 2.63 -14.45 25.21
N ALA A 617 2.47 -15.57 24.50
CA ALA A 617 3.44 -16.67 24.51
C ALA A 617 4.80 -16.22 23.97
N LEU A 618 4.82 -15.46 22.87
CA LEU A 618 6.04 -14.88 22.33
C LEU A 618 6.71 -13.95 23.36
N LEU A 619 5.96 -13.01 23.94
CA LEU A 619 6.48 -12.06 24.93
C LEU A 619 7.12 -12.77 26.13
N GLN A 620 6.57 -13.91 26.54
CA GLN A 620 7.07 -14.73 27.65
C GLN A 620 8.22 -15.66 27.27
N SER A 621 8.48 -15.86 25.98
CA SER A 621 9.52 -16.77 25.47
C SER A 621 10.94 -16.32 25.84
N ALA A 622 11.86 -17.29 25.96
CA ALA A 622 13.28 -17.00 26.18
C ALA A 622 13.88 -16.16 25.03
N ALA A 623 13.49 -16.46 23.79
CA ALA A 623 13.94 -15.74 22.61
C ALA A 623 13.58 -14.25 22.64
N ALA A 624 12.34 -13.93 23.04
CA ALA A 624 11.91 -12.54 23.19
C ALA A 624 12.68 -11.82 24.30
N ARG A 625 12.92 -12.47 25.44
CA ARG A 625 13.68 -11.87 26.54
C ARG A 625 15.12 -11.58 26.16
N GLU A 626 15.77 -12.52 25.47
CA GLU A 626 17.14 -12.33 24.95
C GLU A 626 17.17 -11.17 23.94
N ALA A 627 16.24 -11.13 23.00
CA ALA A 627 16.17 -10.06 22.00
C ALA A 627 15.90 -8.69 22.62
N LEU A 628 14.93 -8.58 23.54
CA LEU A 628 14.62 -7.34 24.24
C LEU A 628 15.80 -6.87 25.11
N SER A 629 16.51 -7.79 25.75
CA SER A 629 17.74 -7.48 26.49
C SER A 629 18.85 -6.95 25.59
N ARG A 630 19.05 -7.56 24.41
CA ARG A 630 20.00 -7.07 23.40
C ARG A 630 19.63 -5.68 22.88
N LEU A 631 18.34 -5.38 22.78
CA LEU A 631 17.84 -4.03 22.45
C LEU A 631 18.04 -3.01 23.58
N GLY A 632 18.47 -3.46 24.77
CA GLY A 632 18.75 -2.62 25.94
C GLY A 632 17.59 -2.50 26.92
N PHE A 633 16.51 -3.26 26.75
CA PHE A 633 15.38 -3.25 27.68
C PHE A 633 15.65 -4.11 28.92
N ARG A 634 15.00 -3.76 30.04
CA ARG A 634 15.00 -4.57 31.26
C ARG A 634 13.85 -5.57 31.19
N VAL A 635 14.17 -6.85 31.21
CA VAL A 635 13.18 -7.93 31.24
C VAL A 635 13.22 -8.60 32.61
N ASP A 636 12.04 -8.91 33.14
CA ASP A 636 11.95 -9.59 34.44
C ASP A 636 12.46 -11.04 34.30
N PRO A 637 13.10 -11.61 35.35
CA PRO A 637 13.56 -12.99 35.35
C PRO A 637 12.39 -13.98 35.15
N ALA A 638 12.69 -15.19 34.67
CA ALA A 638 11.66 -16.23 34.54
C ALA A 638 11.06 -16.57 35.90
N VAL A 639 9.73 -16.46 35.96
CA VAL A 639 8.92 -17.04 37.04
C VAL A 639 8.88 -18.55 36.86
#